data_AF-A0A966MW91-F1
#
_entry.id   AF-A0A966MW91-F1
#
_cell.length_a   1.000
_cell.length_b   1.000
_cell.length_c   1.000
_cell.angle_alpha   90.00
_cell.angle_beta   90.00
_cell.angle_gamma   90.00
#
_symmetry.space_group_name_H-M   'P 1'
#
loop_
_entity.id
_entity.type
_entity.pdbx_description
1 polymer ?
#
loop_
_entity_poly.entity_id
_entity_poly.type
_entity_poly.pdbx_seq_one_letter_code
_entity_poly.pdbx_strand_id
1 'polypeptide(L)'
;MDSRAAFISPSAGRVANAARWPTAWVLSTAVAMVALAWWQQEPGWWRLVPVVVGTIASAGFLRRVPRPRPFAGLAVAALIAACLMGASESATLETARRDWASWSAEEREDRARRVAERVENIAVMLGRSADAVVQDTGQLSAILARREVVLSPPLAANIESAMLVFRGGMLVARAGQMHTPVSPGGSKVIEVVAGPFHTALVARRRSADRLVEVVSVALVASAPPADRFTRNMLQAMPGGIDIAHTRVEPLDVPSTAQDETTVTVGAGNNGFARVVALAYSEGERTLALRERARLRSIAALCVALCCFVVVAWRRPAGDLQRVGAGAVALVAVALAPLPALSNVSSLFDPRSYFYAMGGPLTSTVAGFLLTTTVLFTVLLFVNRGPSRRRSRVVAVFVVLAGAATGPFLLRDLARGISLPPTGAGFVLWASWQLAIALAGAALLLAIASVGRAAIASHRGVPARWPVALSLASAGLAPVLLTGAGIWSLWYLIPWSAAIGLTALMRRGLPHVLTVAVVAGAGACTLTWEATVRARTALAEHDTRNIGSSDRDAQRLLERFAIGLRDDPERVRTSEALLQRFAASELARAGYAARLARWVPQAMDAPVSAIDLTPVADSLNAQAYVASIAHDSGTVEFREVRDGIRRILLAAVPEADGSVTTVALPPRTSLLPADPFST
;
A
#
# COMPACT_ATOMS: atom_id res chain seq x y z
N MET A 1 -32.43 -54.03 71.21
CA MET A 1 -33.26 -53.59 70.06
C MET A 1 -33.41 -52.07 70.16
N ASP A 2 -32.34 -51.26 70.09
CA ASP A 2 -31.35 -51.06 69.02
C ASP A 2 -31.95 -50.72 67.66
N SER A 3 -32.05 -49.43 67.38
CA SER A 3 -32.18 -48.85 66.05
C SER A 3 -31.58 -47.44 66.05
N ARG A 4 -30.24 -47.38 66.13
CA ARG A 4 -29.46 -46.16 65.86
C ARG A 4 -29.50 -45.87 64.36
N ALA A 5 -30.29 -44.88 63.94
CA ALA A 5 -30.18 -44.28 62.62
C ALA A 5 -28.93 -43.37 62.60
N ALA A 6 -27.86 -43.87 61.97
CA ALA A 6 -26.65 -43.12 61.72
C ALA A 6 -26.91 -42.01 60.69
N PHE A 7 -27.05 -40.77 61.17
CA PHE A 7 -26.97 -39.58 60.33
C PHE A 7 -25.51 -39.39 59.90
N ILE A 8 -25.17 -39.95 58.74
CA ILE A 8 -23.90 -39.69 58.07
C ILE A 8 -23.93 -38.23 57.61
N SER A 9 -23.20 -37.38 58.31
CA SER A 9 -22.89 -36.02 57.89
C SER A 9 -22.09 -36.09 56.58
N PRO A 10 -22.57 -35.57 55.44
CA PRO A 10 -21.75 -35.50 54.24
C PRO A 10 -20.65 -34.46 54.50
N SER A 11 -19.43 -34.97 54.56
CA SER A 11 -18.17 -34.26 54.63
C SER A 11 -18.20 -32.88 53.96
N ALA A 12 -18.10 -31.86 54.79
CA ALA A 12 -17.54 -30.56 54.45
C ALA A 12 -16.10 -30.78 53.94
N GLY A 13 -15.96 -31.11 52.66
CA GLY A 13 -14.72 -31.60 52.09
C GLY A 13 -14.67 -31.46 50.57
N ARG A 14 -15.24 -30.39 50.03
CA ARG A 14 -14.95 -29.88 48.69
C ARG A 14 -15.42 -28.42 48.64
N VAL A 15 -14.67 -27.54 49.29
CA VAL A 15 -14.66 -26.13 48.90
C VAL A 15 -14.28 -26.13 47.42
N ALA A 16 -15.28 -25.94 46.56
CA ALA A 16 -15.09 -25.74 45.14
C ALA A 16 -14.00 -24.68 45.00
N ASN A 17 -12.83 -25.06 44.49
CA ASN A 17 -11.74 -24.14 44.21
C ASN A 17 -12.33 -22.97 43.43
N ALA A 18 -12.54 -21.84 44.11
CA ALA A 18 -12.98 -20.61 43.48
C ALA A 18 -11.97 -20.35 42.36
N ALA A 19 -12.42 -20.49 41.11
CA ALA A 19 -11.53 -20.48 39.96
C ALA A 19 -10.64 -19.24 40.06
N ARG A 20 -9.35 -19.39 40.34
CA ARG A 20 -8.47 -18.22 40.47
C ARG A 20 -8.17 -17.71 39.07
N TRP A 21 -8.21 -16.40 38.86
CA TRP A 21 -7.80 -15.78 37.60
C TRP A 21 -6.36 -16.20 37.28
N PRO A 22 -6.03 -16.64 36.05
CA PRO A 22 -4.74 -17.26 35.75
C PRO A 22 -3.61 -16.21 35.63
N THR A 23 -3.26 -15.57 36.74
CA THR A 23 -2.30 -14.45 36.83
C THR A 23 -0.96 -14.78 36.19
N ALA A 24 -0.38 -15.95 36.50
CA ALA A 24 0.93 -16.35 35.99
C ALA A 24 0.94 -16.50 34.46
N TRP A 25 -0.13 -17.06 33.88
CA TRP A 25 -0.27 -17.16 32.43
C TRP A 25 -0.48 -15.78 31.79
N VAL A 26 -1.37 -14.95 32.34
CA VAL A 26 -1.64 -13.61 31.82
C VAL A 26 -0.39 -12.74 31.85
N LEU A 27 0.37 -12.74 32.96
CA LEU A 27 1.59 -11.95 33.08
C LEU A 27 2.69 -12.41 32.12
N SER A 28 2.92 -13.72 32.01
CA SER A 28 3.93 -14.27 31.08
C SER A 28 3.58 -14.02 29.62
N THR A 29 2.31 -14.20 29.22
CA THR A 29 1.84 -13.87 27.87
C THR A 29 1.91 -12.36 27.59
N ALA A 30 1.56 -11.51 28.56
CA ALA A 30 1.67 -10.06 28.43
C ALA A 30 3.12 -9.61 28.18
N VAL A 31 4.07 -10.13 28.97
CA VAL A 31 5.50 -9.86 28.78
C VAL A 31 5.95 -10.34 27.40
N ALA A 32 5.58 -11.55 26.98
CA ALA A 32 5.95 -12.08 25.67
C ALA A 32 5.44 -11.22 24.50
N MET A 33 4.18 -10.77 24.54
CA MET A 33 3.60 -9.93 23.49
C MET A 33 4.21 -8.53 23.44
N VAL A 34 4.43 -7.89 24.60
CA VAL A 34 5.05 -6.56 24.68
C VAL A 34 6.50 -6.63 24.21
N ALA A 35 7.25 -7.66 24.64
CA ALA A 35 8.59 -7.91 24.17
C ALA A 35 8.63 -8.19 22.66
N LEU A 36 7.65 -8.90 22.11
CA LEU A 36 7.56 -9.16 20.67
C LEU A 36 7.32 -7.88 19.88
N ALA A 37 6.39 -7.02 20.33
CA ALA A 37 6.16 -5.71 19.72
C ALA A 37 7.41 -4.82 19.78
N TRP A 38 8.18 -4.89 20.87
CA TRP A 38 9.44 -4.18 21.02
C TRP A 38 10.57 -4.73 20.13
N TRP A 39 10.65 -6.05 19.97
CA TRP A 39 11.57 -6.70 19.02
C TRP A 39 11.25 -6.30 17.58
N GLN A 40 9.99 -6.11 17.22
CA GLN A 40 9.60 -5.67 15.87
C GLN A 40 10.12 -4.26 15.52
N GLN A 41 10.36 -3.39 16.51
CA GLN A 41 10.94 -2.07 16.27
C GLN A 41 12.37 -2.19 15.73
N GLU A 42 13.21 -2.95 16.43
CA GLU A 42 14.59 -3.24 16.04
C GLU A 42 14.90 -4.71 16.31
N PRO A 43 14.81 -5.58 15.28
CA PRO A 43 15.09 -7.00 15.45
C PRO A 43 16.54 -7.23 15.89
N GLY A 44 16.70 -8.13 16.86
CA GLY A 44 17.99 -8.55 17.39
C GLY A 44 17.85 -9.56 18.52
N TRP A 45 18.91 -10.34 18.75
CA TRP A 45 18.91 -11.42 19.73
C TRP A 45 18.56 -10.95 21.15
N TRP A 46 19.10 -9.81 21.57
CA TRP A 46 18.88 -9.28 22.90
C TRP A 46 17.41 -8.92 23.18
N ARG A 47 16.66 -8.43 22.18
CA ARG A 47 15.21 -8.17 22.28
C ARG A 47 14.38 -9.44 22.16
N LEU A 48 14.91 -10.50 21.54
CA LEU A 48 14.20 -11.77 21.36
C LEU A 48 14.20 -12.63 22.63
N VAL A 49 15.26 -12.57 23.45
CA VAL A 49 15.36 -13.30 24.73
C VAL A 49 14.12 -13.16 25.62
N PRO A 50 13.62 -11.94 25.94
CA PRO A 50 12.42 -11.81 26.77
C PRO A 50 11.16 -12.39 26.12
N VAL A 51 11.07 -12.42 24.79
CA VAL A 51 9.96 -13.07 24.06
C VAL A 51 9.99 -14.58 24.29
N VAL A 52 11.16 -15.20 24.15
CA VAL A 52 11.34 -16.65 24.34
C VAL A 52 11.04 -17.04 25.79
N VAL A 53 11.62 -16.31 26.76
CA VAL A 53 11.41 -16.56 28.19
C VAL A 53 9.93 -16.43 28.56
N GLY A 54 9.26 -15.37 28.10
CA GLY A 54 7.83 -15.16 28.33
C GLY A 54 6.97 -16.26 27.68
N THR A 55 7.33 -16.72 26.49
CA THR A 55 6.62 -17.79 25.76
C THR A 55 6.76 -19.14 26.45
N ILE A 56 7.97 -19.51 26.90
CA ILE A 56 8.22 -20.74 27.66
C ILE A 56 7.44 -20.72 28.98
N ALA A 57 7.47 -19.60 29.72
CA ALA A 57 6.71 -19.44 30.94
C ALA A 57 5.19 -19.58 30.69
N SER A 58 4.68 -18.96 29.63
CA SER A 58 3.26 -19.05 29.24
C SER A 58 2.86 -20.49 28.89
N ALA A 59 3.69 -21.21 28.13
CA ALA A 59 3.48 -22.62 27.81
C ALA A 59 3.46 -23.49 29.08
N GLY A 60 4.39 -23.26 30.01
CA GLY A 60 4.45 -23.96 31.30
C GLY A 60 3.19 -23.76 32.15
N PHE A 61 2.60 -22.56 32.13
CA PHE A 61 1.38 -22.25 32.88
C PHE A 61 0.08 -22.62 32.15
N LEU A 62 0.13 -23.08 30.90
CA LEU A 62 -1.06 -23.42 30.09
C LEU A 62 -1.97 -24.45 30.79
N ARG A 63 -1.38 -25.43 31.49
CA ARG A 63 -2.13 -26.46 32.23
C ARG A 63 -2.97 -25.89 33.37
N ARG A 64 -2.59 -24.72 33.92
CA ARG A 64 -3.29 -24.03 35.00
C ARG A 64 -4.39 -23.09 34.51
N VAL A 65 -4.55 -22.93 33.19
CA VAL A 65 -5.58 -22.06 32.61
C VAL A 65 -6.95 -22.78 32.63
N PRO A 66 -7.99 -22.15 33.21
CA PRO A 66 -9.36 -22.67 33.15
C PRO A 66 -9.93 -22.57 31.71
N ARG A 67 -11.05 -23.24 31.41
CA ARG A 67 -11.67 -23.16 30.08
C ARG A 67 -11.98 -21.69 29.71
N PRO A 68 -11.70 -21.24 28.47
CA PRO A 68 -11.37 -22.02 27.27
C PRO A 68 -9.86 -22.13 27.01
N ARG A 69 -9.34 -23.34 27.24
CA ARG A 69 -7.95 -23.71 26.93
C ARG A 69 -7.54 -23.60 25.46
N PRO A 70 -8.40 -23.79 24.44
CA PRO A 70 -7.92 -23.70 23.05
C PRO A 70 -7.41 -22.31 22.67
N PHE A 71 -8.03 -21.23 23.16
CA PHE A 71 -7.54 -19.87 22.90
C PHE A 71 -6.19 -19.61 23.58
N ALA A 72 -6.01 -20.09 24.81
CA ALA A 72 -4.71 -19.99 25.49
C ALA A 72 -3.63 -20.80 24.75
N GLY A 73 -3.98 -21.99 24.25
CA GLY A 73 -3.09 -22.81 23.44
C GLY A 73 -2.74 -22.14 22.09
N LEU A 74 -3.72 -21.53 21.44
CA LEU A 74 -3.53 -20.79 20.18
C LEU A 74 -2.64 -19.56 20.38
N ALA A 75 -2.80 -18.84 21.50
CA ALA A 75 -1.92 -17.72 21.85
C ALA A 75 -0.47 -18.17 22.01
N VAL A 76 -0.24 -19.28 22.73
CA VAL A 76 1.09 -19.86 22.91
C VAL A 76 1.66 -20.35 21.58
N ALA A 77 0.86 -21.03 20.75
CA ALA A 77 1.30 -21.50 19.43
C ALA A 77 1.69 -20.33 18.52
N ALA A 78 0.90 -19.25 18.51
CA ALA A 78 1.22 -18.03 17.76
C ALA A 78 2.53 -17.38 18.26
N LEU A 79 2.74 -17.30 19.57
CA LEU A 79 3.99 -16.80 20.14
C LEU A 79 5.20 -17.69 19.81
N ILE A 80 5.03 -19.03 19.82
CA ILE A 80 6.09 -19.96 19.40
C ILE A 80 6.44 -19.74 17.92
N ALA A 81 5.44 -19.63 17.04
CA ALA A 81 5.66 -19.31 15.63
C ALA A 81 6.40 -17.98 15.46
N ALA A 82 6.03 -16.95 16.22
CA ALA A 82 6.71 -15.66 16.23
C ALA A 82 8.16 -15.77 16.73
N CYS A 83 8.44 -16.59 17.75
CA CYS A 83 9.81 -16.84 18.21
C CYS A 83 10.67 -17.54 17.14
N LEU A 84 10.12 -18.53 16.44
CA LEU A 84 10.83 -19.25 15.38
C LEU A 84 11.16 -18.31 14.21
N MET A 85 10.18 -17.53 13.76
CA MET A 85 10.40 -16.50 12.73
C MET A 85 11.38 -15.43 13.20
N GLY A 86 11.25 -14.99 14.45
CA GLY A 86 12.13 -13.97 15.03
C GLY A 86 13.56 -14.44 15.17
N ALA A 87 13.79 -15.72 15.50
CA ALA A 87 15.10 -16.33 15.56
C ALA A 87 15.75 -16.41 14.17
N SER A 88 15.01 -16.85 13.14
CA SER A 88 15.55 -16.92 11.78
C SER A 88 15.92 -15.54 11.22
N GLU A 89 15.08 -14.52 11.45
CA GLU A 89 15.34 -13.17 10.94
C GLU A 89 16.41 -12.43 11.77
N SER A 90 16.51 -12.71 13.07
CA SER A 90 17.60 -12.15 13.91
C SER A 90 18.95 -12.79 13.54
N ALA A 91 18.96 -14.08 13.17
CA ALA A 91 20.18 -14.75 12.69
C ALA A 91 20.68 -14.13 11.39
N THR A 92 19.80 -13.95 10.39
CA THR A 92 20.18 -13.37 9.08
C THR A 92 20.64 -11.93 9.19
N LEU A 93 20.01 -11.12 10.04
CA LEU A 93 20.45 -9.75 10.30
C LEU A 93 21.81 -9.69 10.99
N GLU A 94 22.07 -10.61 11.92
CA GLU A 94 23.35 -10.67 12.64
C GLU A 94 24.49 -11.14 11.72
N THR A 95 24.25 -12.13 10.86
CA THR A 95 25.24 -12.55 9.85
C THR A 95 25.57 -11.42 8.89
N ALA A 96 24.54 -10.72 8.39
CA ALA A 96 24.73 -9.59 7.49
C ALA A 96 25.49 -8.42 8.15
N ARG A 97 25.29 -8.16 9.45
CA ARG A 97 26.01 -7.12 10.20
C ARG A 97 27.47 -7.47 10.50
N ARG A 98 27.77 -8.75 10.75
CA ARG A 98 29.13 -9.18 11.13
C ARG A 98 30.07 -9.21 9.93
N ASP A 99 29.58 -9.64 8.77
CA ASP A 99 30.39 -9.76 7.56
C ASP A 99 29.55 -9.45 6.32
N TRP A 100 29.29 -8.17 6.12
CA TRP A 100 28.49 -7.67 5.00
C TRP A 100 29.09 -8.03 3.64
N ALA A 101 30.42 -8.01 3.52
CA ALA A 101 31.12 -8.26 2.27
C ALA A 101 30.90 -9.71 1.78
N SER A 102 31.08 -10.70 2.64
CA SER A 102 30.86 -12.10 2.27
C SER A 102 29.37 -12.40 2.02
N TRP A 103 28.50 -11.91 2.90
CA TRP A 103 27.05 -12.12 2.78
C TRP A 103 26.49 -11.50 1.49
N SER A 104 26.92 -10.29 1.12
CA SER A 104 26.49 -9.63 -0.12
C SER A 104 27.05 -10.29 -1.38
N ALA A 105 28.24 -10.89 -1.32
CA ALA A 105 28.78 -11.69 -2.41
C ALA A 105 27.97 -12.98 -2.64
N GLU A 106 27.68 -13.72 -1.56
CA GLU A 106 26.86 -14.94 -1.59
C GLU A 106 25.43 -14.63 -2.09
N GLU A 107 24.81 -13.56 -1.59
CA GLU A 107 23.48 -13.11 -2.04
C GLU A 107 23.43 -12.80 -3.53
N ARG A 108 24.44 -12.07 -4.04
CA ARG A 108 24.54 -11.73 -5.47
C ARG A 108 24.70 -12.97 -6.33
N GLU A 109 25.56 -13.90 -5.91
CA GLU A 109 25.82 -15.12 -6.65
C GLU A 109 24.57 -16.01 -6.69
N ASP A 110 23.93 -16.22 -5.55
CA ASP A 110 22.67 -16.96 -5.45
C ASP A 110 21.55 -16.31 -6.27
N ARG A 111 21.45 -14.98 -6.27
CA ARG A 111 20.47 -14.24 -7.09
C ARG A 111 20.77 -14.39 -8.58
N ALA A 112 22.02 -14.22 -8.99
CA ALA A 112 22.43 -14.39 -10.38
C ALA A 112 22.16 -15.81 -10.88
N ARG A 113 22.47 -16.84 -10.08
CA ARG A 113 22.16 -18.25 -10.40
C ARG A 113 20.66 -18.49 -10.54
N ARG A 114 19.83 -18.04 -9.59
CA ARG A 114 18.36 -18.20 -9.67
C ARG A 114 17.76 -17.55 -10.91
N VAL A 115 18.25 -16.36 -11.27
CA VAL A 115 17.79 -15.65 -12.47
C VAL A 115 18.28 -16.36 -13.73
N ALA A 116 19.53 -16.83 -13.77
CA ALA A 116 20.08 -17.61 -14.87
C ALA A 116 19.28 -18.89 -15.12
N GLU A 117 19.00 -19.67 -14.07
CA GLU A 117 18.15 -20.86 -14.13
C GLU A 117 16.75 -20.53 -14.66
N ARG A 118 16.17 -19.39 -14.25
CA ARG A 118 14.84 -18.98 -14.71
C ARG A 118 14.85 -18.57 -16.19
N VAL A 119 15.87 -17.83 -16.63
CA VAL A 119 16.08 -17.45 -18.04
C VAL A 119 16.25 -18.70 -18.89
N GLU A 120 17.06 -19.67 -18.46
CA GLU A 120 17.28 -20.93 -19.18
C GLU A 120 15.98 -21.73 -19.33
N ASN A 121 15.23 -21.89 -18.23
CA ASN A 121 13.94 -22.58 -18.26
C ASN A 121 12.95 -21.91 -19.23
N ILE A 122 12.89 -20.58 -19.25
CA ILE A 122 12.04 -19.84 -20.21
C ILE A 122 12.55 -20.01 -21.63
N ALA A 123 13.86 -19.95 -21.86
CA ALA A 123 14.46 -20.19 -23.18
C ALA A 123 14.06 -21.55 -23.76
N VAL A 124 14.13 -22.60 -22.92
CA VAL A 124 13.71 -23.96 -23.28
C VAL A 124 12.22 -24.02 -23.59
N MET A 125 11.36 -23.38 -22.78
CA MET A 125 9.92 -23.33 -23.04
C MET A 125 9.60 -22.61 -24.36
N LEU A 126 10.18 -21.44 -24.60
CA LEU A 126 10.00 -20.68 -25.84
C LEU A 126 10.44 -21.48 -27.06
N GLY A 127 11.58 -22.16 -26.96
CA GLY A 127 12.10 -23.03 -28.02
C GLY A 127 11.18 -24.21 -28.30
N ARG A 128 10.66 -24.89 -27.27
CA ARG A 128 9.71 -26.01 -27.41
C ARG A 128 8.38 -25.54 -28.01
N SER A 129 7.86 -24.39 -27.59
CA SER A 129 6.61 -23.83 -28.14
C SER A 129 6.75 -23.44 -29.61
N ALA A 130 7.89 -22.85 -30.00
CA ALA A 130 8.15 -22.54 -31.41
C ALA A 130 8.27 -23.83 -32.24
N ASP A 131 8.96 -24.84 -31.71
CA ASP A 131 9.20 -26.11 -32.40
C ASP A 131 7.89 -26.91 -32.58
N ALA A 132 7.00 -26.90 -31.58
CA ALA A 132 5.69 -27.52 -31.67
C ALA A 132 4.85 -26.96 -32.83
N VAL A 133 4.86 -25.64 -33.03
CA VAL A 133 4.13 -25.00 -34.14
C VAL A 133 4.77 -25.34 -35.49
N VAL A 134 6.11 -25.42 -35.56
CA VAL A 134 6.82 -25.79 -36.80
C VAL A 134 6.57 -27.25 -37.18
N GLN A 135 6.50 -28.16 -36.20
CA GLN A 135 6.32 -29.59 -36.43
C GLN A 135 4.86 -30.01 -36.68
N ASP A 136 3.88 -29.22 -36.22
CA ASP A 136 2.47 -29.48 -36.51
C ASP A 136 2.10 -28.97 -37.92
N THR A 137 2.28 -29.83 -38.93
CA THR A 137 1.97 -29.54 -40.33
C THR A 137 0.51 -29.14 -40.55
N GLY A 138 -0.42 -29.67 -39.73
CA GLY A 138 -1.85 -29.37 -39.80
C GLY A 138 -2.16 -27.95 -39.31
N GLN A 139 -1.60 -27.59 -38.16
CA GLN A 139 -1.73 -26.24 -37.61
C GLN A 139 -1.01 -25.21 -38.48
N LEU A 140 0.20 -25.51 -38.95
CA LEU A 140 0.99 -24.63 -39.81
C LEU A 140 0.26 -24.37 -41.14
N SER A 141 -0.24 -25.42 -41.80
CA SER A 141 -0.98 -25.26 -43.07
C SER A 141 -2.26 -24.44 -42.91
N ALA A 142 -2.98 -24.60 -41.79
CA ALA A 142 -4.16 -23.80 -41.47
C ALA A 142 -3.81 -22.31 -41.22
N ILE A 143 -2.72 -22.03 -40.49
CA ILE A 143 -2.19 -20.67 -40.29
C ILE A 143 -1.81 -20.03 -41.63
N LEU A 144 -1.09 -20.77 -42.48
CA LEU A 144 -0.63 -20.27 -43.78
C LEU A 144 -1.80 -20.04 -44.76
N ALA A 145 -2.88 -20.82 -44.63
CA ALA A 145 -4.12 -20.63 -45.37
C ALA A 145 -5.02 -19.52 -44.78
N ARG A 146 -4.55 -18.80 -43.75
CA ARG A 146 -5.30 -17.76 -43.02
C ARG A 146 -6.66 -18.23 -42.49
N ARG A 147 -6.78 -19.52 -42.14
CA ARG A 147 -7.95 -20.01 -41.39
C ARG A 147 -7.82 -19.56 -39.94
N GLU A 148 -8.96 -19.41 -39.25
CA GLU A 148 -8.97 -19.10 -37.82
C GLU A 148 -8.32 -20.25 -37.03
N VAL A 149 -7.06 -20.05 -36.65
CA VAL A 149 -6.31 -20.93 -35.77
C VAL A 149 -5.98 -20.13 -34.51
N VAL A 150 -6.36 -20.68 -33.36
CA VAL A 150 -6.04 -20.06 -32.07
C VAL A 150 -4.57 -20.34 -31.75
N LEU A 151 -3.70 -19.38 -32.03
CA LEU A 151 -2.35 -19.36 -31.47
C LEU A 151 -2.42 -18.87 -30.02
N SER A 152 -1.74 -19.59 -29.13
CA SER A 152 -1.62 -19.21 -27.72
C SER A 152 -0.21 -18.66 -27.44
N PRO A 153 -0.09 -17.65 -26.56
CA PRO A 153 1.22 -17.20 -26.10
C PRO A 153 1.94 -18.35 -25.35
N PRO A 154 3.28 -18.42 -25.43
CA PRO A 154 4.04 -19.56 -24.92
C PRO A 154 4.13 -19.63 -23.39
N LEU A 155 3.90 -18.53 -22.67
CA LEU A 155 4.01 -18.47 -21.21
C LEU A 155 2.67 -18.16 -20.53
N ALA A 156 2.64 -18.42 -19.22
CA ALA A 156 1.49 -18.10 -18.36
C ALA A 156 1.23 -16.58 -18.27
N ALA A 157 -0.01 -16.20 -17.93
CA ALA A 157 -0.50 -14.82 -17.93
C ALA A 157 0.23 -13.84 -16.98
N ASN A 158 1.16 -14.33 -16.17
CA ASN A 158 2.00 -13.51 -15.30
C ASN A 158 3.30 -13.03 -15.97
N ILE A 159 3.63 -13.51 -17.17
CA ILE A 159 4.77 -13.04 -17.97
C ILE A 159 4.25 -12.76 -19.39
N GLU A 160 4.43 -11.53 -19.85
CA GLU A 160 4.06 -11.16 -21.20
C GLU A 160 4.96 -11.87 -22.22
N SER A 161 4.30 -12.52 -23.17
CA SER A 161 4.96 -13.28 -24.22
C SER A 161 4.16 -13.18 -25.52
N ALA A 162 4.85 -13.42 -26.63
CA ALA A 162 4.27 -13.44 -27.95
C ALA A 162 4.79 -14.64 -28.75
N MET A 163 3.96 -15.06 -29.71
CA MET A 163 4.30 -16.02 -30.74
C MET A 163 4.06 -15.37 -32.10
N LEU A 164 5.05 -15.42 -32.99
CA LEU A 164 5.02 -14.82 -34.31
C LEU A 164 5.36 -15.87 -35.36
N VAL A 165 4.62 -15.91 -36.46
CA VAL A 165 4.87 -16.81 -37.58
C VAL A 165 5.15 -15.99 -38.82
N PHE A 166 6.35 -16.13 -39.36
CA PHE A 166 6.79 -15.47 -40.58
C PHE A 166 6.85 -16.46 -41.74
N ARG A 167 6.46 -16.03 -42.94
CA ARG A 167 6.67 -16.75 -44.19
C ARG A 167 7.39 -15.86 -45.18
N GLY A 168 8.57 -16.28 -45.63
CA GLY A 168 9.40 -15.48 -46.55
C GLY A 168 9.67 -14.05 -46.03
N GLY A 169 9.80 -13.89 -44.70
CA GLY A 169 10.03 -12.59 -44.07
C GLY A 169 8.77 -11.75 -43.80
N MET A 170 7.57 -12.18 -44.22
CA MET A 170 6.32 -11.48 -43.88
C MET A 170 5.64 -12.11 -42.67
N LEU A 171 5.15 -11.29 -41.75
CA LEU A 171 4.38 -11.75 -40.60
C LEU A 171 2.99 -12.23 -41.07
N VAL A 172 2.69 -13.52 -40.85
CA VAL A 172 1.44 -14.16 -41.28
C VAL A 172 0.48 -14.37 -40.11
N ALA A 173 1.01 -14.63 -38.91
CA ALA A 173 0.20 -14.78 -37.71
C ALA A 173 0.94 -14.31 -36.46
N ARG A 174 0.15 -13.89 -35.46
CA ARG A 174 0.64 -13.42 -34.16
C ARG A 174 -0.33 -13.83 -33.06
N ALA A 175 0.21 -14.19 -31.91
CA ALA A 175 -0.50 -14.22 -30.63
C ALA A 175 0.32 -13.52 -29.54
N GLY A 176 -0.37 -12.91 -28.57
CA GLY A 176 0.27 -12.26 -27.43
C GLY A 176 0.87 -10.87 -27.71
N GLN A 177 1.67 -10.40 -26.77
CA GLN A 177 2.18 -9.03 -26.71
C GLN A 177 3.72 -9.01 -26.76
N MET A 178 4.28 -8.13 -27.60
CA MET A 178 5.72 -7.92 -27.72
C MET A 178 6.01 -6.42 -27.52
N HIS A 179 7.14 -6.12 -26.90
CA HIS A 179 7.59 -4.75 -26.60
C HIS A 179 8.99 -4.43 -27.14
N THR A 180 9.62 -5.40 -27.79
CA THR A 180 10.89 -5.24 -28.49
C THR A 180 10.67 -5.54 -29.96
N PRO A 181 11.24 -4.76 -30.89
CA PRO A 181 11.13 -5.06 -32.32
C PRO A 181 11.89 -6.36 -32.62
N VAL A 182 11.22 -7.33 -33.26
CA VAL A 182 11.82 -8.60 -33.66
C VAL A 182 11.68 -8.78 -35.17
N SER A 183 12.81 -8.77 -35.87
CA SER A 183 12.86 -8.98 -37.32
C SER A 183 12.98 -10.47 -37.66
N PRO A 184 12.42 -10.93 -38.80
CA PRO A 184 12.66 -12.28 -39.31
C PRO A 184 14.12 -12.43 -39.78
N GLY A 185 14.60 -13.66 -39.83
CA GLY A 185 15.91 -14.00 -40.40
C GLY A 185 17.10 -13.98 -39.44
N GLY A 186 16.87 -13.82 -38.12
CA GLY A 186 17.94 -13.84 -37.11
C GLY A 186 18.79 -15.11 -37.15
N SER A 187 20.11 -14.97 -36.94
CA SER A 187 21.08 -16.08 -37.05
C SER A 187 21.16 -16.94 -35.79
N LYS A 188 20.87 -16.37 -34.61
CA LYS A 188 20.90 -17.07 -33.32
C LYS A 188 19.56 -17.76 -33.05
N VAL A 189 19.63 -19.01 -32.59
CA VAL A 189 18.45 -19.84 -32.27
C VAL A 189 17.73 -19.31 -31.02
N ILE A 190 18.50 -18.82 -30.05
CA ILE A 190 18.03 -18.12 -28.86
C ILE A 190 18.89 -16.87 -28.73
N GLU A 191 18.26 -15.73 -28.50
CA GLU A 191 18.96 -14.45 -28.34
C GLU A 191 18.23 -13.57 -27.32
N VAL A 192 19.01 -12.74 -26.62
CA VAL A 192 18.47 -11.63 -25.83
C VAL A 192 18.45 -10.41 -26.71
N VAL A 193 17.28 -9.79 -26.84
CA VAL A 193 17.09 -8.52 -27.55
C VAL A 193 16.87 -7.44 -26.50
N ALA A 194 17.86 -6.57 -26.32
CA ALA A 194 17.77 -5.41 -25.45
C ALA A 194 17.32 -4.20 -26.27
N GLY A 195 16.20 -3.61 -25.89
CA GLY A 195 15.77 -2.28 -26.31
C GLY A 195 15.98 -1.23 -25.23
N PRO A 196 15.59 0.03 -25.47
CA PRO A 196 15.79 1.13 -24.52
C PRO A 196 15.08 0.92 -23.18
N PHE A 197 13.86 0.36 -23.23
CA PHE A 197 13.02 0.13 -22.05
C PHE A 197 12.74 -1.34 -21.77
N HIS A 198 12.88 -2.22 -22.75
CA HIS A 198 12.47 -3.62 -22.65
C HIS A 198 13.59 -4.54 -23.05
N THR A 199 13.82 -5.58 -22.25
CA THR A 199 14.69 -6.69 -22.59
C THR A 199 13.82 -7.91 -22.81
N ALA A 200 13.91 -8.51 -23.99
CA ALA A 200 13.16 -9.71 -24.34
C ALA A 200 14.09 -10.88 -24.66
N LEU A 201 13.63 -12.09 -24.34
CA LEU A 201 14.24 -13.33 -24.76
C LEU A 201 13.49 -13.85 -25.98
N VAL A 202 14.22 -14.10 -27.05
CA VAL A 202 13.68 -14.52 -28.34
C VAL A 202 14.20 -15.92 -28.66
N ALA A 203 13.29 -16.82 -29.02
CA ALA A 203 13.64 -18.15 -29.53
C ALA A 203 13.05 -18.34 -30.93
N ARG A 204 13.87 -18.83 -31.85
CA ARG A 204 13.52 -18.99 -33.27
C ARG A 204 13.57 -20.45 -33.68
N ARG A 205 12.60 -20.88 -34.48
CA ARG A 205 12.58 -22.19 -35.15
C ARG A 205 12.18 -22.00 -36.61
N ARG A 206 12.87 -22.70 -37.50
CA ARG A 206 12.58 -22.67 -38.94
C ARG A 206 12.09 -24.03 -39.38
N SER A 207 11.12 -24.03 -40.29
CA SER A 207 10.69 -25.22 -41.01
C SER A 207 11.84 -25.82 -41.81
N ALA A 208 11.76 -27.12 -42.14
CA ALA A 208 12.77 -27.84 -42.92
C ALA A 208 13.03 -27.20 -44.29
N ASP A 209 12.00 -26.61 -44.90
CA ASP A 209 12.07 -25.87 -46.16
C ASP A 209 12.63 -24.43 -46.01
N ARG A 210 12.90 -23.98 -44.78
CA ARG A 210 13.31 -22.62 -44.40
C ARG A 210 12.38 -21.50 -44.86
N LEU A 211 11.19 -21.82 -45.37
CA LEU A 211 10.22 -20.83 -45.85
C LEU A 211 9.43 -20.21 -44.70
N VAL A 212 9.29 -20.94 -43.59
CA VAL A 212 8.56 -20.53 -42.40
C VAL A 212 9.48 -20.41 -41.20
N GLU A 213 9.37 -19.30 -40.48
CA GLU A 213 10.08 -19.04 -39.23
C GLU A 213 9.05 -18.74 -38.14
N VAL A 214 9.09 -19.51 -37.06
CA VAL A 214 8.30 -19.28 -35.86
C VAL A 214 9.21 -18.67 -34.80
N VAL A 215 8.76 -17.55 -34.23
CA VAL A 215 9.49 -16.78 -33.24
C VAL A 215 8.65 -16.64 -31.98
N SER A 216 9.16 -17.20 -30.89
CA SER A 216 8.62 -17.04 -29.54
C SER A 216 9.38 -15.94 -28.81
N VAL A 217 8.66 -15.03 -28.15
CA VAL A 217 9.23 -13.90 -27.41
C VAL A 217 8.71 -13.90 -25.98
N ALA A 218 9.57 -13.66 -25.00
CA ALA A 218 9.17 -13.39 -23.61
C ALA A 218 9.81 -12.11 -23.10
N LEU A 219 9.05 -11.30 -22.37
CA LEU A 219 9.57 -10.11 -21.72
C LEU A 219 10.33 -10.49 -20.45
N VAL A 220 11.65 -10.27 -20.46
CA VAL A 220 12.55 -10.62 -19.35
C VAL A 220 12.55 -9.52 -18.31
N ALA A 221 12.77 -8.29 -18.74
CA ALA A 221 12.89 -7.12 -17.87
C ALA A 221 12.36 -5.87 -18.57
N SER A 222 11.86 -4.92 -17.79
CA SER A 222 11.48 -3.59 -18.24
C SER A 222 12.12 -2.55 -17.33
N ALA A 223 12.68 -1.49 -17.90
CA ALA A 223 13.22 -0.36 -17.17
C ALA A 223 12.11 0.65 -16.83
N PRO A 224 12.20 1.36 -15.70
CA PRO A 224 11.29 2.45 -15.39
C PRO A 224 11.28 3.50 -16.50
N PRO A 225 10.09 4.03 -16.88
CA PRO A 225 8.77 3.81 -16.29
C PRO A 225 7.95 2.66 -16.91
N ALA A 226 8.48 2.00 -17.95
CA ALA A 226 7.74 1.00 -18.73
C ALA A 226 7.47 -0.32 -17.96
N ASP A 227 8.17 -0.51 -16.85
CA ASP A 227 7.99 -1.62 -15.92
C ASP A 227 6.62 -1.64 -15.23
N ARG A 228 5.91 -0.51 -15.19
CA ARG A 228 4.58 -0.41 -14.58
C ARG A 228 3.44 -0.91 -15.46
N PHE A 229 3.65 -0.90 -16.77
CA PHE A 229 2.65 -1.27 -17.77
C PHE A 229 2.83 -2.67 -18.32
N THR A 230 3.84 -3.39 -17.83
CA THR A 230 4.25 -4.67 -18.37
C THR A 230 4.40 -5.70 -17.26
N ARG A 231 4.14 -6.96 -17.57
CA ARG A 231 4.41 -8.09 -16.68
C ARG A 231 5.66 -8.82 -17.17
N ASN A 232 6.79 -8.54 -16.56
CA ASN A 232 8.08 -9.14 -16.95
C ASN A 232 8.49 -10.31 -16.05
N MET A 233 9.45 -11.11 -16.53
CA MET A 233 9.96 -12.27 -15.80
C MET A 233 10.54 -11.90 -14.41
N LEU A 234 11.38 -10.85 -14.32
CA LEU A 234 12.03 -10.49 -13.06
C LEU A 234 11.02 -10.11 -11.96
N GLN A 235 9.96 -9.36 -12.31
CA GLN A 235 8.86 -9.02 -11.41
C GLN A 235 8.06 -10.25 -10.99
N ALA A 236 7.91 -11.25 -11.87
CA ALA A 236 7.20 -12.49 -11.56
C ALA A 236 8.01 -13.43 -10.66
N MET A 237 9.30 -13.16 -10.41
CA MET A 237 10.13 -13.98 -9.53
C MET A 237 9.87 -13.74 -8.04
N PRO A 238 9.95 -14.78 -7.19
CA PRO A 238 9.84 -14.62 -5.75
C PRO A 238 10.91 -13.68 -5.21
N GLY A 239 10.50 -12.69 -4.43
CA GLY A 239 11.40 -11.69 -3.84
C GLY A 239 11.46 -10.36 -4.58
N GLY A 240 10.76 -10.23 -5.73
CA GLY A 240 10.64 -8.96 -6.45
C GLY A 240 12.00 -8.45 -6.93
N ILE A 241 12.64 -9.21 -7.83
CA ILE A 241 13.97 -8.87 -8.33
C ILE A 241 13.85 -7.61 -9.19
N ASP A 242 14.54 -6.55 -8.78
CA ASP A 242 14.52 -5.27 -9.49
C ASP A 242 15.56 -5.23 -10.62
N ILE A 243 15.31 -4.39 -11.63
CA ILE A 243 16.21 -4.18 -12.76
C ILE A 243 17.41 -3.26 -12.42
N ALA A 244 17.32 -2.52 -11.31
CA ALA A 244 18.37 -1.62 -10.87
C ALA A 244 19.62 -2.40 -10.41
N HIS A 245 19.40 -3.55 -9.79
CA HIS A 245 20.42 -4.42 -9.21
C HIS A 245 20.54 -5.75 -9.94
N THR A 246 19.70 -6.05 -10.92
CA THR A 246 19.80 -7.28 -11.72
C THR A 246 19.44 -7.05 -13.18
N ARG A 247 20.38 -7.35 -14.08
CA ARG A 247 20.20 -7.17 -15.52
C ARG A 247 20.42 -8.49 -16.24
N VAL A 248 19.70 -8.66 -17.34
CA VAL A 248 19.92 -9.77 -18.28
C VAL A 248 20.35 -9.13 -19.59
N GLU A 249 21.57 -9.41 -20.01
CA GLU A 249 22.19 -8.75 -21.14
C GLU A 249 22.61 -9.78 -22.20
N PRO A 250 22.70 -9.38 -23.47
CA PRO A 250 23.37 -10.18 -24.49
C PRO A 250 24.84 -10.40 -24.11
N LEU A 251 25.42 -11.54 -24.53
CA LEU A 251 26.84 -11.86 -24.28
C LEU A 251 27.82 -10.90 -24.96
N ASP A 252 27.38 -10.25 -26.03
CA ASP A 252 28.22 -9.39 -26.87
C ASP A 252 28.54 -8.03 -26.20
N VAL A 253 27.88 -7.71 -25.08
CA VAL A 253 28.16 -6.51 -24.28
C VAL A 253 29.40 -6.77 -23.40
N PRO A 254 30.41 -5.89 -23.32
CA PRO A 254 31.49 -6.07 -22.35
C PRO A 254 31.01 -5.76 -20.92
N SER A 255 31.36 -6.62 -19.95
CA SER A 255 31.13 -6.29 -18.52
C SER A 255 32.01 -5.10 -18.15
N THR A 256 31.42 -4.10 -17.50
CA THR A 256 32.03 -2.79 -17.34
C THR A 256 32.33 -2.41 -15.89
N ALA A 257 31.92 -3.19 -14.87
CA ALA A 257 32.15 -2.83 -13.48
C ALA A 257 32.83 -3.90 -12.61
N GLN A 258 33.68 -3.43 -11.70
CA GLN A 258 34.51 -4.23 -10.78
C GLN A 258 33.72 -4.90 -9.65
N ASP A 259 32.46 -4.49 -9.42
CA ASP A 259 31.56 -4.97 -8.36
C ASP A 259 30.38 -5.83 -8.88
N GLU A 260 30.47 -6.31 -10.12
CA GLU A 260 29.45 -7.14 -10.77
C GLU A 260 29.69 -8.63 -10.54
N THR A 261 28.65 -9.36 -10.12
CA THR A 261 28.66 -10.83 -10.23
C THR A 261 27.96 -11.22 -11.52
N THR A 262 28.67 -11.88 -12.42
CA THR A 262 28.13 -12.30 -13.72
C THR A 262 27.97 -13.81 -13.80
N VAL A 263 26.79 -14.28 -14.22
CA VAL A 263 26.53 -15.69 -14.53
C VAL A 263 26.10 -15.79 -15.99
N THR A 264 26.82 -16.59 -16.78
CA THR A 264 26.46 -16.87 -18.18
C THR A 264 25.36 -17.92 -18.25
N VAL A 265 24.37 -17.71 -19.11
CA VAL A 265 23.25 -18.63 -19.32
C VAL A 265 23.44 -19.41 -20.63
N GLY A 266 23.32 -20.73 -20.55
CA GLY A 266 23.59 -21.68 -21.63
C GLY A 266 24.90 -22.45 -21.43
N ALA A 267 25.02 -23.60 -22.07
CA ALA A 267 26.15 -24.50 -21.90
C ALA A 267 27.30 -24.19 -22.88
N GLY A 268 28.51 -23.98 -22.33
CA GLY A 268 29.75 -23.83 -23.11
C GLY A 268 29.68 -22.71 -24.16
N ASN A 269 30.09 -23.00 -25.40
CA ASN A 269 30.06 -22.05 -26.51
C ASN A 269 28.65 -21.67 -27.00
N ASN A 270 27.58 -22.25 -26.45
CA ASN A 270 26.19 -21.95 -26.81
C ASN A 270 25.51 -20.99 -25.81
N GLY A 271 26.29 -20.23 -25.05
CA GLY A 271 25.74 -19.17 -24.22
C GLY A 271 24.93 -18.16 -25.06
N PHE A 272 23.80 -17.70 -24.54
CA PHE A 272 22.96 -16.70 -25.23
C PHE A 272 22.62 -15.47 -24.37
N ALA A 273 22.83 -15.54 -23.06
CA ALA A 273 22.59 -14.42 -22.14
C ALA A 273 23.65 -14.37 -21.04
N ARG A 274 23.80 -13.20 -20.42
CA ARG A 274 24.55 -13.00 -19.18
C ARG A 274 23.64 -12.31 -18.17
N VAL A 275 23.59 -12.86 -16.96
CA VAL A 275 22.92 -12.25 -15.82
C VAL A 275 23.96 -11.49 -15.01
N VAL A 276 23.71 -10.21 -14.78
CA VAL A 276 24.56 -9.31 -13.99
C VAL A 276 23.82 -8.96 -12.71
N ALA A 277 24.39 -9.31 -11.55
CA ALA A 277 23.87 -8.94 -10.24
C ALA A 277 24.80 -7.91 -9.57
N LEU A 278 24.22 -6.76 -9.23
CA LEU A 278 24.88 -5.65 -8.53
C LEU A 278 24.61 -5.73 -7.03
N ALA A 279 25.52 -5.18 -6.23
CA ALA A 279 25.39 -5.15 -4.78
C ALA A 279 24.27 -4.19 -4.36
N TYR A 280 23.44 -4.62 -3.41
CA TYR A 280 22.56 -3.70 -2.68
C TYR A 280 23.40 -2.84 -1.72
N SER A 281 22.92 -1.65 -1.39
CA SER A 281 23.49 -0.92 -0.26
C SER A 281 23.14 -1.61 1.07
N GLU A 282 24.03 -1.54 2.06
CA GLU A 282 23.78 -2.12 3.39
C GLU A 282 22.49 -1.55 4.03
N GLY A 283 22.27 -0.24 3.88
CA GLY A 283 21.07 0.45 4.38
C GLY A 283 19.77 -0.08 3.74
N GLU A 284 19.75 -0.25 2.43
CA GLU A 284 18.60 -0.76 1.70
C GLU A 284 18.25 -2.19 2.11
N ARG A 285 19.25 -3.07 2.20
CA ARG A 285 18.99 -4.47 2.54
C ARG A 285 18.60 -4.65 4.00
N THR A 286 19.24 -3.91 4.91
CA THR A 286 18.86 -3.95 6.34
C THR A 286 17.44 -3.43 6.55
N LEU A 287 16.99 -2.43 5.79
CA LEU A 287 15.61 -1.97 5.79
C LEU A 287 14.66 -3.06 5.29
N ALA A 288 14.93 -3.67 4.13
CA ALA A 288 14.10 -4.72 3.56
C ALA A 288 13.96 -5.95 4.49
N LEU A 289 15.05 -6.35 5.15
CA LEU A 289 15.04 -7.44 6.13
C LEU A 289 14.20 -7.08 7.37
N ARG A 290 14.28 -5.84 7.87
CA ARG A 290 13.43 -5.37 8.99
C ARG A 290 11.96 -5.35 8.61
N GLU A 291 11.61 -4.88 7.41
CA GLU A 291 10.23 -4.88 6.92
C GLU A 291 9.67 -6.30 6.79
N ARG A 292 10.44 -7.23 6.23
CA ARG A 292 10.06 -8.64 6.12
C ARG A 292 9.81 -9.28 7.48
N ALA A 293 10.69 -9.04 8.45
CA ALA A 293 10.55 -9.55 9.81
C ALA A 293 9.27 -9.03 10.50
N ARG A 294 8.94 -7.74 10.31
CA ARG A 294 7.70 -7.12 10.81
C ARG A 294 6.46 -7.74 10.16
N LEU A 295 6.45 -7.87 8.84
CA LEU A 295 5.33 -8.42 8.08
C LEU A 295 4.98 -9.86 8.49
N ARG A 296 5.98 -10.71 8.70
CA ARG A 296 5.77 -12.11 9.07
C ARG A 296 5.29 -12.27 10.51
N SER A 297 5.84 -11.49 11.43
CA SER A 297 5.56 -11.64 12.87
C SER A 297 4.30 -10.91 13.32
N ILE A 298 3.80 -9.90 12.59
CA ILE A 298 2.64 -9.13 13.03
C ILE A 298 1.35 -9.94 13.04
N ALA A 299 1.16 -10.85 12.09
CA ALA A 299 -0.01 -11.74 12.08
C ALA A 299 -0.05 -12.63 13.34
N ALA A 300 1.10 -13.16 13.74
CA ALA A 300 1.23 -13.94 14.96
C ALA A 300 0.96 -13.10 16.22
N LEU A 301 1.47 -11.86 16.27
CA LEU A 301 1.18 -10.92 17.36
C LEU A 301 -0.33 -10.61 17.47
N CYS A 302 -1.01 -10.38 16.33
CA CYS A 302 -2.46 -10.14 16.30
C CYS A 302 -3.26 -11.34 16.83
N VAL A 303 -2.92 -12.56 16.38
CA VAL A 303 -3.58 -13.79 16.85
C VAL A 303 -3.35 -13.99 18.36
N ALA A 304 -2.10 -13.80 18.82
CA ALA A 304 -1.75 -13.90 20.23
C ALA A 304 -2.52 -12.87 21.07
N LEU A 305 -2.60 -11.62 20.62
CA LEU A 305 -3.31 -10.54 21.31
C LEU A 305 -4.81 -10.80 21.42
N CYS A 306 -5.46 -11.20 20.32
CA CYS A 306 -6.90 -11.53 20.33
C CYS A 306 -7.19 -12.68 21.30
N CYS A 307 -6.39 -13.75 21.27
CA CYS A 307 -6.55 -14.89 22.16
C CYS A 307 -6.28 -14.53 23.62
N PHE A 308 -5.24 -13.72 23.88
CA PHE A 308 -4.93 -13.21 25.21
C PHE A 308 -6.10 -12.43 25.79
N VAL A 309 -6.68 -11.50 25.04
CA VAL A 309 -7.82 -10.69 25.47
C VAL A 309 -9.04 -11.57 25.80
N VAL A 310 -9.34 -12.56 24.97
CA VAL A 310 -10.45 -13.52 25.20
C VAL A 310 -10.27 -14.29 26.51
N VAL A 311 -9.05 -14.72 26.82
CA VAL A 311 -8.75 -15.46 28.06
C VAL A 311 -8.72 -14.53 29.27
N ALA A 312 -8.05 -13.38 29.16
CA ALA A 312 -7.85 -12.44 30.26
C ALA A 312 -9.15 -11.79 30.75
N TRP A 313 -10.13 -11.57 29.86
CA TRP A 313 -11.42 -10.94 30.21
C TRP A 313 -12.49 -11.89 30.72
N ARG A 314 -12.31 -13.21 30.63
CA ARG A 314 -13.29 -14.18 31.11
C ARG A 314 -13.40 -14.20 32.64
N ARG A 315 -14.58 -14.58 33.13
CA ARG A 315 -14.83 -14.71 34.58
C ARG A 315 -13.86 -15.75 35.18
N PRO A 316 -13.29 -15.48 36.36
CA PRO A 316 -13.68 -14.46 37.34
C PRO A 316 -12.82 -13.20 37.33
N ALA A 317 -12.36 -12.72 36.16
CA ALA A 317 -11.60 -11.47 36.08
C ALA A 317 -12.35 -10.28 36.72
N GLY A 318 -11.68 -9.58 37.63
CA GLY A 318 -12.15 -8.31 38.20
C GLY A 318 -11.92 -7.12 37.27
N ASP A 319 -12.50 -5.96 37.59
CA ASP A 319 -12.43 -4.78 36.71
C ASP A 319 -10.99 -4.29 36.49
N LEU A 320 -10.16 -4.28 37.53
CA LEU A 320 -8.73 -3.89 37.43
C LEU A 320 -7.95 -4.84 36.51
N GLN A 321 -8.26 -6.14 36.54
CA GLN A 321 -7.59 -7.14 35.71
C GLN A 321 -7.96 -6.97 34.24
N ARG A 322 -9.22 -6.62 33.95
CA ARG A 322 -9.68 -6.32 32.59
C ARG A 322 -9.07 -5.04 32.05
N VAL A 323 -9.00 -4.00 32.87
CA VAL A 323 -8.31 -2.74 32.53
C VAL A 323 -6.82 -3.00 32.29
N GLY A 324 -6.16 -3.78 33.15
CA GLY A 324 -4.76 -4.17 32.97
C GLY A 324 -4.50 -4.92 31.67
N ALA A 325 -5.35 -5.90 31.32
CA ALA A 325 -5.27 -6.60 30.04
C ALA A 325 -5.48 -5.66 28.83
N GLY A 326 -6.40 -4.70 28.95
CA GLY A 326 -6.59 -3.64 27.94
C GLY A 326 -5.36 -2.73 27.83
N ALA A 327 -4.75 -2.35 28.94
CA ALA A 327 -3.53 -1.54 28.96
C ALA A 327 -2.35 -2.28 28.28
N VAL A 328 -2.19 -3.58 28.53
CA VAL A 328 -1.20 -4.42 27.81
C VAL A 328 -1.45 -4.40 26.30
N ALA A 329 -2.72 -4.51 25.87
CA ALA A 329 -3.06 -4.43 24.46
C ALA A 329 -2.73 -3.06 23.84
N LEU A 330 -3.00 -1.96 24.56
CA LEU A 330 -2.63 -0.61 24.12
C LEU A 330 -1.11 -0.42 24.06
N VAL A 331 -0.36 -0.93 25.03
CA VAL A 331 1.12 -0.88 24.99
C VAL A 331 1.66 -1.68 23.80
N ALA A 332 1.10 -2.86 23.50
CA ALA A 332 1.49 -3.63 22.33
C ALA A 332 1.20 -2.89 21.02
N VAL A 333 0.04 -2.23 20.90
CA VAL A 333 -0.31 -1.39 19.75
C VAL A 333 0.63 -0.18 19.63
N ALA A 334 0.97 0.48 20.74
CA ALA A 334 1.86 1.64 20.73
C ALA A 334 3.31 1.28 20.36
N LEU A 335 3.76 0.08 20.70
CA LEU A 335 5.11 -0.39 20.37
C LEU A 335 5.19 -1.00 18.98
N ALA A 336 4.11 -1.60 18.47
CA ALA A 336 4.10 -2.20 17.15
C ALA A 336 4.38 -1.13 16.07
N PRO A 337 5.33 -1.35 15.15
CA PRO A 337 5.66 -0.39 14.10
C PRO A 337 4.61 -0.40 12.98
N LEU A 338 3.36 -0.07 13.30
CA LEU A 338 2.23 -0.06 12.36
C LEU A 338 2.49 0.83 11.13
N PRO A 339 3.11 2.02 11.24
CA PRO A 339 3.44 2.83 10.07
C PRO A 339 4.34 2.13 9.04
N ALA A 340 5.16 1.15 9.47
CA ALA A 340 6.02 0.40 8.55
C ALA A 340 5.25 -0.53 7.60
N LEU A 341 3.92 -0.66 7.80
CA LEU A 341 3.03 -1.43 6.91
C LEU A 341 2.31 -0.56 5.89
N SER A 342 2.67 0.73 5.78
CA SER A 342 2.10 1.66 4.79
C SER A 342 2.25 1.16 3.35
N ASN A 343 3.32 0.39 3.06
CA ASN A 343 3.57 -0.20 1.74
C ASN A 343 2.58 -1.33 1.38
N VAL A 344 1.91 -1.92 2.38
CA VAL A 344 0.94 -3.02 2.17
C VAL A 344 -0.49 -2.50 2.09
N SER A 345 -0.83 -1.49 2.89
CA SER A 345 -2.18 -0.92 2.90
C SER A 345 -2.17 0.53 3.36
N SER A 346 -2.99 1.35 2.71
CA SER A 346 -3.23 2.76 3.08
C SER A 346 -3.79 2.94 4.49
N LEU A 347 -4.35 1.90 5.11
CA LEU A 347 -4.80 1.95 6.52
C LEU A 347 -3.65 2.19 7.51
N PHE A 348 -2.44 1.81 7.11
CA PHE A 348 -1.22 1.97 7.90
C PHE A 348 -0.41 3.20 7.47
N ASP A 349 -0.86 3.95 6.47
CA ASP A 349 -0.16 5.14 5.99
C ASP A 349 -0.48 6.35 6.89
N PRO A 350 0.51 6.94 7.58
CA PRO A 350 0.31 8.17 8.35
C PRO A 350 -0.16 9.34 7.49
N ARG A 351 0.12 9.32 6.17
CA ARG A 351 -0.36 10.35 5.23
C ARG A 351 -1.85 10.26 4.97
N SER A 352 -2.50 9.14 5.30
CA SER A 352 -3.96 8.98 5.19
C SER A 352 -4.67 9.34 6.50
N TYR A 353 -3.98 9.25 7.64
CA TYR A 353 -4.49 9.73 8.93
C TYR A 353 -3.37 9.90 9.94
N PHE A 354 -3.34 11.06 10.61
CA PHE A 354 -2.42 11.31 11.70
C PHE A 354 -2.98 12.31 12.70
N TYR A 355 -2.95 11.96 13.99
CA TYR A 355 -3.28 12.87 15.07
C TYR A 355 -2.17 12.90 16.12
N ALA A 356 -1.48 14.04 16.24
CA ALA A 356 -0.24 14.16 17.01
C ALA A 356 -0.41 13.87 18.51
N MET A 357 -1.51 14.31 19.14
CA MET A 357 -1.67 14.21 20.60
C MET A 357 -1.83 12.76 21.11
N GLY A 358 -2.27 11.82 20.26
CA GLY A 358 -2.38 10.41 20.66
C GLY A 358 -1.11 9.59 20.37
N GLY A 359 -0.06 10.21 19.79
CA GLY A 359 1.21 9.56 19.52
C GLY A 359 1.06 8.29 18.68
N PRO A 360 1.77 7.19 19.01
CA PRO A 360 1.71 5.93 18.26
C PRO A 360 0.31 5.29 18.18
N LEU A 361 -0.60 5.61 19.11
CA LEU A 361 -1.95 5.02 19.14
C LEU A 361 -2.88 5.63 18.08
N THR A 362 -2.56 6.83 17.59
CA THR A 362 -3.32 7.56 16.57
C THR A 362 -2.44 8.00 15.40
N SER A 363 -1.31 7.31 15.19
CA SER A 363 -0.36 7.62 14.12
C SER A 363 -0.80 7.12 12.75
N THR A 364 -1.78 6.22 12.70
CA THR A 364 -2.39 5.65 11.49
C THR A 364 -3.86 5.32 11.77
N VAL A 365 -4.67 5.11 10.73
CA VAL A 365 -6.08 4.71 10.90
C VAL A 365 -6.18 3.36 11.58
N ALA A 366 -5.32 2.41 11.21
CA ALA A 366 -5.29 1.08 11.80
C ALA A 366 -4.95 1.15 13.31
N GLY A 367 -3.95 1.96 13.69
CA GLY A 367 -3.62 2.19 15.10
C GLY A 367 -4.80 2.80 15.87
N PHE A 368 -5.48 3.77 15.27
CA PHE A 368 -6.65 4.41 15.87
C PHE A 368 -7.83 3.44 16.03
N LEU A 369 -8.11 2.60 15.03
CA LEU A 369 -9.12 1.54 15.09
C LEU A 369 -8.83 0.53 16.20
N LEU A 370 -7.59 0.03 16.29
CA LEU A 370 -7.19 -0.92 17.33
C LEU A 370 -7.34 -0.30 18.72
N THR A 371 -6.85 0.92 18.90
CA THR A 371 -6.94 1.68 20.15
C THR A 371 -8.39 1.88 20.60
N THR A 372 -9.24 2.37 19.70
CA THR A 372 -10.64 2.66 20.00
C THR A 372 -11.45 1.38 20.22
N THR A 373 -11.15 0.29 19.51
CA THR A 373 -11.74 -1.03 19.74
C THR A 373 -11.40 -1.57 21.13
N VAL A 374 -10.14 -1.49 21.54
CA VAL A 374 -9.71 -1.91 22.89
C VAL A 374 -10.40 -1.06 23.94
N LEU A 375 -10.39 0.27 23.80
CA LEU A 375 -11.02 1.19 24.73
C LEU A 375 -12.54 0.95 24.85
N PHE A 376 -13.23 0.85 23.72
CA PHE A 376 -14.66 0.55 23.65
C PHE A 376 -14.98 -0.76 24.37
N THR A 377 -14.18 -1.80 24.12
CA THR A 377 -14.44 -3.11 24.71
C THR A 377 -14.18 -3.13 26.21
N VAL A 378 -13.09 -2.50 26.69
CA VAL A 378 -12.81 -2.32 28.12
C VAL A 378 -13.98 -1.59 28.79
N LEU A 379 -14.45 -0.49 28.21
CA LEU A 379 -15.55 0.30 28.77
C LEU A 379 -16.88 -0.45 28.77
N LEU A 380 -17.18 -1.24 27.74
CA LEU A 380 -18.35 -2.13 27.72
C LEU A 380 -18.32 -3.14 28.87
N PHE A 381 -17.16 -3.75 29.14
CA PHE A 381 -17.02 -4.75 30.20
C PHE A 381 -17.04 -4.13 31.60
N VAL A 382 -16.33 -3.03 31.82
CA VAL A 382 -16.35 -2.29 33.09
C VAL A 382 -17.77 -1.80 33.39
N ASN A 383 -18.51 -1.35 32.37
CA ASN A 383 -19.89 -0.93 32.56
C ASN A 383 -20.86 -2.06 32.91
N ARG A 384 -20.53 -3.33 32.67
CA ARG A 384 -21.35 -4.47 33.10
C ARG A 384 -21.18 -4.84 34.58
N GLY A 385 -20.21 -4.27 35.28
CA GLY A 385 -19.94 -4.52 36.70
C GLY A 385 -20.95 -3.88 37.68
N PRO A 386 -20.99 -4.33 38.95
CA PRO A 386 -21.87 -3.78 39.98
C PRO A 386 -21.61 -2.28 40.20
N SER A 387 -22.68 -1.53 40.41
CA SER A 387 -22.64 -0.06 40.47
C SER A 387 -21.89 0.43 41.71
N ARG A 388 -20.72 1.06 41.54
CA ARG A 388 -20.09 1.85 42.60
C ARG A 388 -20.93 3.10 42.87
N ARG A 389 -21.28 3.36 44.13
CA ARG A 389 -21.90 4.62 44.54
C ARG A 389 -20.89 5.74 44.30
N ARG A 390 -21.17 6.63 43.34
CA ARG A 390 -20.42 7.86 43.09
C ARG A 390 -21.25 9.05 43.55
N SER A 391 -20.58 10.12 43.98
CA SER A 391 -21.25 11.38 44.34
C SER A 391 -22.05 11.93 43.15
N ARG A 392 -23.27 12.40 43.41
CA ARG A 392 -24.18 12.96 42.41
C ARG A 392 -23.62 14.23 41.76
N VAL A 393 -22.94 15.07 42.54
CA VAL A 393 -22.33 16.32 42.07
C VAL A 393 -21.22 16.02 41.06
N VAL A 394 -20.32 15.10 41.40
CA VAL A 394 -19.25 14.65 40.51
C VAL A 394 -19.85 14.05 39.23
N ALA A 395 -20.96 13.33 39.36
CA ALA A 395 -21.60 12.73 38.20
C ALA A 395 -22.21 13.74 37.23
N VAL A 396 -22.91 14.74 37.76
CA VAL A 396 -23.46 15.85 36.96
C VAL A 396 -22.34 16.61 36.26
N PHE A 397 -21.27 16.94 36.99
CA PHE A 397 -20.12 17.65 36.42
C PHE A 397 -19.47 16.88 35.27
N VAL A 398 -19.22 15.58 35.43
CA VAL A 398 -18.62 14.75 34.37
C VAL A 398 -19.55 14.62 33.14
N VAL A 399 -20.87 14.55 33.35
CA VAL A 399 -21.83 14.52 32.23
C VAL A 399 -21.83 15.85 31.47
N LEU A 400 -21.87 16.98 32.18
CA LEU A 400 -21.84 18.31 31.55
C LEU A 400 -20.51 18.56 30.83
N ALA A 401 -19.39 18.23 31.48
CA ALA A 401 -18.07 18.35 30.88
C ALA A 401 -17.95 17.47 29.62
N GLY A 402 -18.34 16.20 29.70
CA GLY A 402 -18.30 15.28 28.56
C GLY A 402 -19.25 15.67 27.41
N ALA A 403 -20.43 16.21 27.73
CA ALA A 403 -21.35 16.75 26.73
C ALA A 403 -20.81 18.00 26.04
N ALA A 404 -20.14 18.88 26.79
CA ALA A 404 -19.56 20.11 26.25
C ALA A 404 -18.27 19.85 25.46
N THR A 405 -17.35 19.01 25.94
CA THR A 405 -16.05 18.77 25.31
C THR A 405 -16.07 17.65 24.27
N GLY A 406 -17.02 16.72 24.38
CA GLY A 406 -17.10 15.54 23.52
C GLY A 406 -17.14 15.84 22.02
N PRO A 407 -18.00 16.76 21.55
CA PRO A 407 -18.05 17.13 20.14
C PRO A 407 -16.73 17.73 19.63
N PHE A 408 -16.03 18.53 20.45
CA PHE A 408 -14.75 19.12 20.08
C PHE A 408 -13.65 18.08 19.97
N LEU A 409 -13.57 17.16 20.95
CA LEU A 409 -12.60 16.07 20.92
C LEU A 409 -12.78 15.16 19.70
N LEU A 410 -14.02 14.81 19.35
CA LEU A 410 -14.30 14.00 18.15
C LEU A 410 -14.01 14.79 16.86
N ARG A 411 -14.31 16.09 16.84
CA ARG A 411 -13.97 16.96 15.71
C ARG A 411 -12.45 17.07 15.50
N ASP A 412 -11.69 17.18 16.58
CA ASP A 412 -10.22 17.23 16.51
C ASP A 412 -9.63 15.90 16.05
N LEU A 413 -10.17 14.76 16.51
CA LEU A 413 -9.77 13.45 15.98
C LEU A 413 -10.09 13.31 14.48
N ALA A 414 -11.19 13.88 14.01
CA ALA A 414 -11.57 13.87 12.60
C ALA A 414 -10.68 14.78 11.73
N ARG A 415 -10.09 15.84 12.31
CA ARG A 415 -9.10 16.68 11.62
C ARG A 415 -7.81 15.93 11.27
N GLY A 416 -7.57 14.78 11.91
CA GLY A 416 -6.46 13.90 11.54
C GLY A 416 -6.64 13.21 10.18
N ILE A 417 -7.84 13.23 9.59
CA ILE A 417 -8.10 12.67 8.25
C ILE A 417 -7.44 13.52 7.18
N SER A 418 -6.65 12.88 6.34
CA SER A 418 -6.02 13.49 5.16
C SER A 418 -6.37 12.68 3.92
N LEU A 419 -6.82 13.37 2.87
CA LEU A 419 -7.25 12.72 1.64
C LEU A 419 -6.03 12.35 0.79
N PRO A 420 -5.88 11.07 0.38
CA PRO A 420 -4.85 10.70 -0.59
C PRO A 420 -5.08 11.41 -1.94
N PRO A 421 -4.03 11.69 -2.73
CA PRO A 421 -4.15 12.32 -4.05
C PRO A 421 -5.05 11.53 -5.02
N THR A 422 -5.01 10.20 -4.94
CA THR A 422 -5.85 9.29 -5.73
C THR A 422 -7.30 9.19 -5.26
N GLY A 423 -7.66 9.95 -4.21
CA GLY A 423 -8.94 9.85 -3.52
C GLY A 423 -8.99 8.74 -2.47
N ALA A 424 -10.05 8.75 -1.68
CA ALA A 424 -10.29 7.72 -0.66
C ALA A 424 -11.13 6.57 -1.22
N GLY A 425 -10.54 5.38 -1.31
CA GLY A 425 -11.29 4.15 -1.59
C GLY A 425 -12.30 3.84 -0.47
N PHE A 426 -13.32 3.03 -0.77
CA PHE A 426 -14.39 2.71 0.17
C PHE A 426 -13.89 2.15 1.52
N VAL A 427 -12.91 1.23 1.49
CA VAL A 427 -12.34 0.62 2.70
C VAL A 427 -11.67 1.66 3.59
N LEU A 428 -10.90 2.58 3.00
CA LEU A 428 -10.23 3.65 3.75
C LEU A 428 -11.27 4.60 4.35
N TRP A 429 -12.26 5.01 3.57
CA TRP A 429 -13.33 5.89 4.07
C TRP A 429 -14.11 5.24 5.22
N ALA A 430 -14.52 3.98 5.06
CA ALA A 430 -15.24 3.23 6.08
C ALA A 430 -14.39 3.04 7.35
N SER A 431 -13.07 2.88 7.20
CA SER A 431 -12.16 2.73 8.33
C SER A 431 -12.05 4.01 9.17
N TRP A 432 -12.02 5.19 8.54
CA TRP A 432 -12.06 6.48 9.25
C TRP A 432 -13.35 6.63 10.05
N GLN A 433 -14.49 6.40 9.38
CA GLN A 433 -15.79 6.50 10.04
C GLN A 433 -15.92 5.51 11.19
N LEU A 434 -15.48 4.27 11.01
CA LEU A 434 -15.55 3.24 12.05
C LEU A 434 -14.67 3.62 13.26
N ALA A 435 -13.47 4.15 13.04
CA ALA A 435 -12.57 4.55 14.11
C ALA A 435 -13.16 5.70 14.95
N ILE A 436 -13.69 6.72 14.27
CA ILE A 436 -14.35 7.85 14.93
C ILE A 436 -15.63 7.39 15.64
N ALA A 437 -16.40 6.47 15.04
CA ALA A 437 -17.61 5.92 15.65
C ALA A 437 -17.27 5.12 16.92
N LEU A 438 -16.21 4.33 16.91
CA LEU A 438 -15.74 3.59 18.09
C LEU A 438 -15.20 4.54 19.17
N ALA A 439 -14.48 5.60 18.79
CA ALA A 439 -14.06 6.66 19.73
C ALA A 439 -15.25 7.36 20.38
N GLY A 440 -16.25 7.75 19.58
CA GLY A 440 -17.48 8.37 20.04
C GLY A 440 -18.30 7.44 20.93
N ALA A 441 -18.40 6.16 20.57
CA ALA A 441 -19.10 5.16 21.37
C ALA A 441 -18.39 4.90 22.70
N ALA A 442 -17.05 4.83 22.70
CA ALA A 442 -16.24 4.72 23.91
C ALA A 442 -16.46 5.94 24.83
N LEU A 443 -16.41 7.15 24.28
CA LEU A 443 -16.67 8.39 25.01
C LEU A 443 -18.09 8.37 25.63
N LEU A 444 -19.12 8.06 24.83
CA LEU A 444 -20.50 7.96 25.29
C LEU A 444 -20.67 6.93 26.41
N LEU A 445 -20.04 5.76 26.30
CA LEU A 445 -20.07 4.73 27.34
C LEU A 445 -19.33 5.18 28.61
N ALA A 446 -18.24 5.92 28.48
CA ALA A 446 -17.52 6.48 29.61
C ALA A 446 -18.38 7.50 30.37
N ILE A 447 -19.02 8.42 29.67
CA ILE A 447 -19.91 9.43 30.25
C ILE A 447 -21.16 8.76 30.85
N ALA A 448 -21.80 7.85 30.13
CA ALA A 448 -22.97 7.09 30.61
C ALA A 448 -22.66 6.19 31.82
N SER A 449 -21.40 5.77 32.00
CA SER A 449 -20.98 5.02 33.20
C SER A 449 -21.23 5.81 34.49
N VAL A 450 -21.07 7.14 34.39
CA VAL A 450 -21.15 8.12 35.47
C VAL A 450 -22.57 8.70 35.59
N GLY A 451 -23.26 8.93 34.46
CA GLY A 451 -24.61 9.51 34.41
C GLY A 451 -25.66 8.78 35.26
N ARG A 452 -25.45 7.49 35.56
CA ARG A 452 -26.23 6.72 36.54
C ARG A 452 -26.39 7.39 37.89
N ALA A 453 -25.35 8.03 38.39
CA ALA A 453 -25.35 8.66 39.71
C ALA A 453 -26.00 10.07 39.68
N ALA A 454 -26.20 10.66 38.49
CA ALA A 454 -26.86 11.94 38.32
C ALA A 454 -28.41 11.82 38.42
N ILE A 455 -28.95 10.66 38.02
CA ILE A 455 -30.38 10.37 37.91
C ILE A 455 -30.90 9.57 39.11
N ALA A 456 -32.04 9.98 39.67
CA ALA A 456 -32.81 9.16 40.62
C ALA A 456 -33.49 7.98 39.88
N SER A 457 -33.58 6.82 40.52
CA SER A 457 -33.92 5.48 39.98
C SER A 457 -35.11 5.35 39.00
N HIS A 458 -35.96 6.37 38.86
CA HIS A 458 -37.17 6.34 38.03
C HIS A 458 -37.24 7.35 36.87
N ARG A 459 -36.26 8.24 36.66
CA ARG A 459 -36.34 9.31 35.64
C ARG A 459 -35.20 9.27 34.61
N GLY A 460 -35.28 8.40 33.61
CA GLY A 460 -34.33 8.37 32.49
C GLY A 460 -34.95 8.82 31.17
N VAL A 461 -34.13 9.37 30.28
CA VAL A 461 -34.57 9.90 28.99
C VAL A 461 -34.93 8.76 28.01
N PRO A 462 -36.04 8.85 27.26
CA PRO A 462 -36.37 7.90 26.18
C PRO A 462 -35.36 7.91 25.03
N ALA A 463 -35.05 6.74 24.46
CA ALA A 463 -34.07 6.57 23.37
C ALA A 463 -34.34 7.40 22.10
N ARG A 464 -35.63 7.69 21.82
CA ARG A 464 -36.03 8.42 20.62
C ARG A 464 -35.44 9.83 20.52
N TRP A 465 -35.22 10.51 21.66
CA TRP A 465 -34.74 11.89 21.68
C TRP A 465 -33.28 12.05 21.25
N PRO A 466 -32.30 11.36 21.87
CA PRO A 466 -30.91 11.45 21.40
C PRO A 466 -30.75 10.95 19.97
N VAL A 467 -31.49 9.89 19.56
CA VAL A 467 -31.47 9.38 18.19
C VAL A 467 -32.01 10.43 17.21
N ALA A 468 -33.22 10.96 17.43
CA ALA A 468 -33.81 11.95 16.54
C ALA A 468 -32.93 13.20 16.42
N LEU A 469 -32.37 13.69 17.53
CA LEU A 469 -31.49 14.86 17.53
C LEU A 469 -30.20 14.61 16.73
N SER A 470 -29.58 13.44 16.90
CA SER A 470 -28.38 13.06 16.13
C SER A 470 -28.64 12.90 14.64
N LEU A 471 -29.76 12.27 14.26
CA LEU A 471 -30.13 12.07 12.86
C LEU A 471 -30.54 13.38 12.18
N ALA A 472 -31.30 14.23 12.87
CA ALA A 472 -31.64 15.56 12.37
C ALA A 472 -30.39 16.43 12.20
N SER A 473 -29.49 16.43 13.18
CA SER A 473 -28.21 17.15 13.08
C SER A 473 -27.39 16.66 11.90
N ALA A 474 -27.31 15.33 11.70
CA ALA A 474 -26.59 14.73 10.60
C ALA A 474 -27.20 15.03 9.23
N GLY A 475 -28.54 14.99 9.12
CA GLY A 475 -29.24 15.34 7.87
C GLY A 475 -29.09 16.82 7.49
N LEU A 476 -29.02 17.72 8.49
CA LEU A 476 -28.81 19.16 8.25
C LEU A 476 -27.34 19.53 7.98
N ALA A 477 -26.40 18.61 8.23
CA ALA A 477 -24.97 18.88 8.13
C ALA A 477 -24.53 19.43 6.76
N PRO A 478 -25.03 18.91 5.61
CA PRO A 478 -24.65 19.42 4.30
C PRO A 478 -25.18 20.83 4.00
N VAL A 479 -26.39 21.15 4.47
CA VAL A 479 -27.06 22.43 4.22
C VAL A 479 -26.43 23.55 5.07
N LEU A 480 -25.98 23.22 6.27
CA LEU A 480 -25.39 24.18 7.22
C LEU A 480 -23.88 24.38 7.03
N LEU A 481 -23.27 23.70 6.06
CA LEU A 481 -21.84 23.84 5.76
C LEU A 481 -21.59 25.16 5.03
N THR A 482 -20.65 25.96 5.53
CA THR A 482 -20.26 27.21 4.86
C THR A 482 -19.37 26.95 3.65
N GLY A 483 -19.20 27.94 2.77
CA GLY A 483 -18.37 27.83 1.56
C GLY A 483 -16.92 27.41 1.81
N ALA A 484 -16.39 27.65 3.02
CA ALA A 484 -15.05 27.23 3.43
C ALA A 484 -14.95 25.77 3.93
N GLY A 485 -16.03 24.99 3.86
CA GLY A 485 -16.03 23.60 4.34
C GLY A 485 -15.96 23.46 5.86
N ILE A 486 -16.51 24.44 6.60
CA ILE A 486 -16.50 24.50 8.06
C ILE A 486 -17.91 24.82 8.57
N TRP A 487 -18.34 24.17 9.65
CA TRP A 487 -19.55 24.58 10.39
C TRP A 487 -19.26 25.66 11.42
N SER A 488 -20.23 26.56 11.60
CA SER A 488 -20.23 27.50 12.71
C SER A 488 -20.35 26.78 14.06
N LEU A 489 -19.84 27.41 15.13
CA LEU A 489 -19.75 26.79 16.47
C LEU A 489 -21.11 26.38 17.04
N TRP A 490 -22.18 27.10 16.70
CA TRP A 490 -23.53 26.78 17.18
C TRP A 490 -24.04 25.43 16.69
N TYR A 491 -23.51 24.91 15.58
CA TYR A 491 -23.85 23.58 15.06
C TYR A 491 -23.46 22.44 16.02
N LEU A 492 -22.53 22.69 16.97
CA LEU A 492 -22.13 21.71 17.99
C LEU A 492 -23.12 21.62 19.17
N ILE A 493 -24.02 22.59 19.34
CA ILE A 493 -25.02 22.61 20.42
C ILE A 493 -25.94 21.36 20.37
N PRO A 494 -26.58 21.01 19.24
CA PRO A 494 -27.43 19.82 19.19
C PRO A 494 -26.66 18.52 19.41
N TRP A 495 -25.40 18.43 19.01
CA TRP A 495 -24.53 17.29 19.32
C TRP A 495 -24.23 17.17 20.82
N SER A 496 -23.95 18.31 21.48
CA SER A 496 -23.73 18.37 22.94
C SER A 496 -24.98 17.89 23.69
N ALA A 497 -26.16 18.34 23.26
CA ALA A 497 -27.44 17.90 23.80
C ALA A 497 -27.67 16.39 23.55
N ALA A 498 -27.38 15.86 22.37
CA ALA A 498 -27.52 14.43 22.07
C ALA A 498 -26.61 13.56 22.96
N ILE A 499 -25.37 13.98 23.20
CA ILE A 499 -24.43 13.31 24.11
C ILE A 499 -24.97 13.33 25.54
N GLY A 500 -25.40 14.50 26.02
CA GLY A 500 -26.00 14.65 27.35
C GLY A 500 -27.23 13.78 27.56
N LEU A 501 -28.16 13.77 26.60
CA LEU A 501 -29.37 12.93 26.64
C LEU A 501 -29.02 11.44 26.63
N THR A 502 -28.01 11.02 25.86
CA THR A 502 -27.53 9.63 25.80
C THR A 502 -26.94 9.19 27.14
N ALA A 503 -26.19 10.07 27.81
CA ALA A 503 -25.63 9.81 29.13
C ALA A 503 -26.70 9.63 30.22
N LEU A 504 -27.88 10.22 30.01
CA LEU A 504 -29.03 10.22 30.92
C LEU A 504 -30.06 9.11 30.61
N MET A 505 -29.73 8.18 29.72
CA MET A 505 -30.62 7.07 29.37
C MET A 505 -30.66 5.94 30.41
N ARG A 506 -31.78 5.19 30.42
CA ARG A 506 -31.90 3.93 31.18
C ARG A 506 -31.05 2.84 30.53
N ARG A 507 -30.40 2.00 31.36
CA ARG A 507 -29.59 0.87 30.89
C ARG A 507 -30.46 -0.26 30.37
N GLY A 508 -30.08 -0.78 29.21
CA GLY A 508 -30.68 -1.93 28.56
C GLY A 508 -30.07 -2.12 27.16
N LEU A 509 -30.54 -3.15 26.46
CA LEU A 509 -30.23 -3.35 25.04
C LEU A 509 -30.41 -2.08 24.17
N PRO A 510 -31.49 -1.27 24.34
CA PRO A 510 -31.65 -0.04 23.55
C PRO A 510 -30.59 1.04 23.82
N HIS A 511 -29.92 1.03 24.97
CA HIS A 511 -28.86 2.00 25.26
C HIS A 511 -27.63 1.79 24.37
N VAL A 512 -27.20 0.54 24.18
CA VAL A 512 -26.05 0.23 23.32
C VAL A 512 -26.36 0.56 21.86
N LEU A 513 -27.58 0.25 21.40
CA LEU A 513 -28.04 0.63 20.07
C LEU A 513 -28.08 2.16 19.90
N THR A 514 -28.56 2.89 20.90
CA THR A 514 -28.61 4.36 20.85
C THR A 514 -27.20 4.95 20.80
N VAL A 515 -26.27 4.46 21.62
CA VAL A 515 -24.86 4.86 21.59
C VAL A 515 -24.26 4.60 20.21
N ALA A 516 -24.52 3.44 19.61
CA ALA A 516 -24.03 3.10 18.28
C ALA A 516 -24.59 4.04 17.20
N VAL A 517 -25.89 4.37 17.24
CA VAL A 517 -26.52 5.28 16.28
C VAL A 517 -25.99 6.71 16.42
N VAL A 518 -25.94 7.25 17.65
CA VAL A 518 -25.45 8.62 17.91
C VAL A 518 -23.97 8.75 17.51
N ALA A 519 -23.13 7.77 17.89
CA ALA A 519 -21.71 7.78 17.53
C ALA A 519 -21.51 7.58 16.02
N GLY A 520 -22.29 6.69 15.39
CA GLY A 520 -22.22 6.43 13.95
C GLY A 520 -22.65 7.64 13.11
N ALA A 521 -23.72 8.33 13.50
CA ALA A 521 -24.18 9.56 12.85
C ALA A 521 -23.15 10.70 13.01
N GLY A 522 -22.60 10.87 14.21
CA GLY A 522 -21.52 11.84 14.45
C GLY A 522 -20.26 11.52 13.65
N ALA A 523 -19.86 10.26 13.57
CA ALA A 523 -18.71 9.85 12.76
C ALA A 523 -18.95 10.04 11.26
N CYS A 524 -20.15 9.74 10.76
CA CYS A 524 -20.52 9.97 9.36
C CYS A 524 -20.37 11.45 8.99
N THR A 525 -20.95 12.33 9.79
CA THR A 525 -20.89 13.78 9.56
C THR A 525 -19.47 14.32 9.62
N LEU A 526 -18.69 13.94 10.63
CA LEU A 526 -17.29 14.37 10.78
C LEU A 526 -16.39 13.87 9.64
N THR A 527 -16.56 12.61 9.22
CA THR A 527 -15.78 12.04 8.09
C THR A 527 -16.15 12.72 6.79
N TRP A 528 -17.44 13.03 6.60
CA TRP A 528 -17.91 13.80 5.45
C TRP A 528 -17.36 15.23 5.45
N GLU A 529 -17.41 15.94 6.59
CA GLU A 529 -16.82 17.29 6.73
C GLU A 529 -15.34 17.30 6.37
N ALA A 530 -14.57 16.37 6.93
CA ALA A 530 -13.13 16.29 6.69
C ALA A 530 -12.79 16.08 5.21
N THR A 531 -13.53 15.19 4.53
CA THR A 531 -13.30 14.93 3.11
C THR A 531 -13.75 16.08 2.22
N VAL A 532 -14.87 16.74 2.51
CA VAL A 532 -15.30 17.95 1.78
C VAL A 532 -14.31 19.10 1.99
N ARG A 533 -13.81 19.31 3.22
CA ARG A 533 -12.80 20.32 3.51
C ARG A 533 -11.49 20.05 2.77
N ALA A 534 -11.03 18.80 2.75
CA ALA A 534 -9.83 18.42 2.01
C ALA A 534 -9.99 18.67 0.50
N ARG A 535 -11.14 18.30 -0.08
CA ARG A 535 -11.42 18.52 -1.52
C ARG A 535 -11.56 20.00 -1.87
N THR A 536 -12.20 20.80 -1.02
CA THR A 536 -12.32 22.26 -1.23
C THR A 536 -10.96 22.94 -1.12
N ALA A 537 -10.14 22.61 -0.12
CA ALA A 537 -8.79 23.12 0.00
C ALA A 537 -7.90 22.75 -1.21
N LEU A 538 -8.05 21.52 -1.71
CA LEU A 538 -7.36 21.06 -2.91
C LEU A 538 -7.82 21.82 -4.16
N ALA A 539 -9.13 22.02 -4.34
CA ALA A 539 -9.68 22.79 -5.44
C ALA A 539 -9.26 24.27 -5.39
N GLU A 540 -9.21 24.87 -4.21
CA GLU A 540 -8.67 26.23 -4.03
C GLU A 540 -7.19 26.30 -4.39
N HIS A 541 -6.39 25.32 -3.95
CA HIS A 541 -4.97 25.24 -4.28
C HIS A 541 -4.76 25.09 -5.80
N ASP A 542 -5.50 24.18 -6.43
CA ASP A 542 -5.44 23.96 -7.88
C ASP A 542 -5.86 25.21 -8.65
N THR A 543 -6.95 25.88 -8.25
CA THR A 543 -7.41 27.11 -8.92
C THR A 543 -6.36 28.21 -8.87
N ARG A 544 -5.64 28.34 -7.73
CA ARG A 544 -4.52 29.29 -7.60
C ARG A 544 -3.36 28.90 -8.52
N ASN A 545 -3.01 27.62 -8.58
CA ASN A 545 -1.87 27.13 -9.38
C ASN A 545 -2.13 27.22 -10.88
N ILE A 546 -3.35 26.93 -11.34
CA ILE A 546 -3.74 26.95 -12.76
C ILE A 546 -3.54 28.34 -13.39
N GLY A 547 -3.73 29.41 -12.60
CA GLY A 547 -3.62 30.80 -13.04
C GLY A 547 -2.21 31.42 -12.88
N SER A 548 -1.29 30.75 -12.20
CA SER A 548 0.07 31.27 -11.88
C SER A 548 1.14 30.65 -12.79
N SER A 549 2.13 31.44 -13.20
CA SER A 549 3.31 30.95 -13.94
C SER A 549 4.25 30.22 -12.98
N ASP A 550 4.56 28.95 -13.28
CA ASP A 550 5.49 28.12 -12.50
C ASP A 550 6.93 28.34 -13.01
N ARG A 551 7.69 29.14 -12.26
CA ARG A 551 9.07 29.51 -12.61
C ARG A 551 10.02 28.31 -12.61
N ASP A 552 9.77 27.31 -11.78
CA ASP A 552 10.64 26.14 -11.70
C ASP A 552 10.35 25.21 -12.87
N ALA A 553 9.08 25.04 -13.25
CA ALA A 553 8.70 24.35 -14.49
C ALA A 553 9.36 24.99 -15.72
N GLN A 554 9.34 26.32 -15.80
CA GLN A 554 9.96 27.06 -16.90
C GLN A 554 11.47 26.79 -16.97
N ARG A 555 12.20 26.89 -15.86
CA ARG A 555 13.66 26.63 -15.82
C ARG A 555 14.02 25.19 -16.18
N LEU A 556 13.20 24.23 -15.76
CA LEU A 556 13.41 22.81 -16.10
C LEU A 556 13.10 22.54 -17.58
N LEU A 557 12.08 23.22 -18.12
CA LEU A 557 11.74 23.14 -19.54
C LEU A 557 12.82 23.75 -20.43
N GLU A 558 13.37 24.89 -20.04
CA GLU A 558 14.51 25.52 -20.70
C GLU A 558 15.73 24.58 -20.74
N ARG A 559 16.10 24.00 -19.59
CA ARG A 559 17.21 23.03 -19.52
C ARG A 559 16.98 21.79 -20.39
N PHE A 560 15.76 21.26 -20.39
CA PHE A 560 15.43 20.10 -21.21
C PHE A 560 15.49 20.41 -22.71
N ALA A 561 14.94 21.56 -23.13
CA ALA A 561 14.92 21.96 -24.53
C ALA A 561 16.34 22.25 -25.07
N ILE A 562 17.20 22.87 -24.26
CA ILE A 562 18.63 23.06 -24.60
C ILE A 562 19.33 21.69 -24.71
N GLY A 563 19.10 20.80 -23.74
CA GLY A 563 19.68 19.45 -23.77
C GLY A 563 19.23 18.59 -24.96
N LEU A 564 18.02 18.82 -25.48
CA LEU A 564 17.54 18.20 -26.72
C LEU A 564 18.24 18.77 -27.96
N ARG A 565 18.52 20.07 -28.00
CA ARG A 565 19.22 20.72 -29.12
C ARG A 565 20.67 20.29 -29.23
N ASP A 566 21.35 20.17 -28.09
CA ASP A 566 22.78 19.91 -28.02
C ASP A 566 23.13 18.41 -28.15
N ASP A 567 22.12 17.55 -28.29
CA ASP A 567 22.30 16.11 -28.36
C ASP A 567 22.80 15.64 -29.74
N PRO A 568 23.96 14.95 -29.83
CA PRO A 568 24.48 14.43 -31.09
C PRO A 568 23.64 13.27 -31.66
N GLU A 569 22.96 12.48 -30.81
CA GLU A 569 22.08 11.39 -31.24
C GLU A 569 20.66 11.91 -31.48
N ARG A 570 20.42 12.41 -32.70
CA ARG A 570 19.13 13.02 -33.10
C ARG A 570 17.96 12.08 -32.83
N VAL A 571 16.95 12.58 -32.13
CA VAL A 571 15.78 11.82 -31.68
C VAL A 571 14.81 11.55 -32.82
N ARG A 572 15.05 10.48 -33.59
CA ARG A 572 14.23 10.14 -34.76
C ARG A 572 12.95 9.37 -34.45
N THR A 573 12.86 8.74 -33.28
CA THR A 573 11.75 7.87 -32.88
C THR A 573 11.05 8.38 -31.62
N SER A 574 9.75 8.14 -31.52
CA SER A 574 8.96 8.46 -30.33
C SER A 574 9.51 7.78 -29.07
N GLU A 575 10.08 6.58 -29.20
CA GLU A 575 10.70 5.84 -28.09
C GLU A 575 11.94 6.54 -27.54
N ALA A 576 12.83 7.02 -28.41
CA ALA A 576 14.00 7.79 -28.00
C ALA A 576 13.60 9.12 -27.34
N LEU A 577 12.51 9.73 -27.81
CA LEU A 577 11.99 10.96 -27.26
C LEU A 577 11.40 10.75 -25.85
N LEU A 578 10.64 9.66 -25.67
CA LEU A 578 10.14 9.25 -24.37
C LEU A 578 11.28 8.92 -23.40
N GLN A 579 12.34 8.25 -23.87
CA GLN A 579 13.53 7.96 -23.08
C GLN A 579 14.22 9.23 -22.59
N ARG A 580 14.38 10.21 -23.48
CA ARG A 580 15.01 11.49 -23.11
C ARG A 580 14.15 12.26 -22.11
N PHE A 581 12.84 12.26 -22.30
CA PHE A 581 11.92 12.82 -21.33
C PHE A 581 11.99 12.10 -19.98
N ALA A 582 11.94 10.77 -19.96
CA ALA A 582 12.02 9.98 -18.72
C ALA A 582 13.34 10.19 -17.94
N ALA A 583 14.45 10.44 -18.65
CA ALA A 583 15.73 10.77 -18.05
C ALA A 583 15.84 12.22 -17.54
N SER A 584 14.96 13.11 -18.00
CA SER A 584 15.02 14.54 -17.73
C SER A 584 14.67 14.92 -16.28
N GLU A 585 15.16 16.08 -15.84
CA GLU A 585 14.77 16.65 -14.56
C GLU A 585 13.28 17.05 -14.52
N LEU A 586 12.64 17.30 -15.67
CA LEU A 586 11.19 17.54 -15.75
C LEU A 586 10.39 16.33 -15.29
N ALA A 587 10.70 15.16 -15.83
CA ALA A 587 10.05 13.91 -15.46
C ALA A 587 10.36 13.55 -14.00
N ARG A 588 11.62 13.70 -13.56
CA ARG A 588 12.01 13.49 -12.16
C ARG A 588 11.31 14.43 -11.19
N ALA A 589 11.07 15.67 -11.60
CA ALA A 589 10.33 16.62 -10.80
C ALA A 589 8.83 16.26 -10.73
N GLY A 590 8.31 15.43 -11.63
CA GLY A 590 6.90 15.03 -11.70
C GLY A 590 6.05 15.91 -12.61
N TYR A 591 6.65 16.66 -13.54
CA TYR A 591 5.87 17.33 -14.58
C TYR A 591 5.53 16.34 -15.68
N ALA A 592 4.25 16.23 -16.03
CA ALA A 592 3.82 15.52 -17.22
C ALA A 592 3.79 16.47 -18.42
N ALA A 593 4.10 15.94 -19.60
CA ALA A 593 4.18 16.75 -20.81
C ALA A 593 3.54 16.04 -22.00
N ARG A 594 3.08 16.84 -22.96
CA ARG A 594 2.78 16.38 -24.31
C ARG A 594 3.96 16.70 -25.20
N LEU A 595 4.50 15.68 -25.83
CA LEU A 595 5.65 15.79 -26.73
C LEU A 595 5.16 15.54 -28.15
N ALA A 596 5.47 16.42 -29.09
CA ALA A 596 5.02 16.28 -30.47
C ALA A 596 6.13 16.64 -31.45
N ARG A 597 6.22 15.87 -32.54
CA ARG A 597 7.17 16.08 -33.62
C ARG A 597 6.44 16.55 -34.87
N TRP A 598 6.98 17.59 -35.47
CA TRP A 598 6.42 18.29 -36.62
C TRP A 598 7.42 18.23 -37.77
N VAL A 599 6.94 18.09 -39.01
CA VAL A 599 7.81 18.09 -40.19
C VAL A 599 7.41 19.25 -41.10
N PRO A 600 8.35 19.82 -41.89
CA PRO A 600 8.08 20.99 -42.73
C PRO A 600 6.91 20.80 -43.70
N GLN A 601 6.72 19.57 -44.19
CA GLN A 601 5.64 19.26 -45.14
C GLN A 601 4.24 19.19 -44.50
N ALA A 602 4.15 19.11 -43.17
CA ALA A 602 2.90 18.98 -42.43
C ALA A 602 3.04 19.64 -41.04
N MET A 603 2.91 20.98 -41.02
CA MET A 603 2.95 21.78 -39.78
C MET A 603 1.58 21.97 -39.14
N ASP A 604 0.49 21.62 -39.83
CA ASP A 604 -0.87 21.73 -39.30
C ASP A 604 -1.23 20.59 -38.32
N ALA A 605 -0.49 19.48 -38.36
CA ALA A 605 -0.66 18.35 -37.46
C ALA A 605 0.68 17.64 -37.21
N PRO A 606 0.94 17.15 -35.98
CA PRO A 606 2.19 16.48 -35.67
C PRO A 606 2.25 15.09 -36.33
N VAL A 607 3.41 14.72 -36.85
CA VAL A 607 3.67 13.39 -37.45
C VAL A 607 3.72 12.31 -36.38
N SER A 608 4.19 12.67 -35.19
CA SER A 608 4.10 11.82 -34.01
C SER A 608 3.85 12.66 -32.76
N ALA A 609 3.06 12.12 -31.84
CA ALA A 609 2.81 12.73 -30.54
C ALA A 609 2.84 11.67 -29.45
N ILE A 610 3.31 12.06 -28.27
CA ILE A 610 3.35 11.28 -27.04
C ILE A 610 2.64 12.11 -25.99
N ASP A 611 1.43 11.67 -25.64
CA ASP A 611 0.61 12.33 -24.65
C ASP A 611 0.79 11.63 -23.30
N LEU A 612 1.72 12.13 -22.47
CA LEU A 612 1.86 11.65 -21.08
C LEU A 612 0.79 12.25 -20.16
N THR A 613 0.13 13.30 -20.64
CA THR A 613 -1.00 13.96 -19.99
C THR A 613 -1.89 14.62 -21.03
N PRO A 614 -3.21 14.67 -20.83
CA PRO A 614 -4.08 15.39 -21.74
C PRO A 614 -3.79 16.90 -21.70
N VAL A 615 -3.18 17.40 -22.78
CA VAL A 615 -3.01 18.84 -23.01
C VAL A 615 -4.10 19.30 -23.97
N ALA A 616 -5.06 20.06 -23.44
CA ALA A 616 -6.01 20.79 -24.27
C ALA A 616 -5.29 21.99 -24.88
N ASP A 617 -4.97 21.89 -26.17
CA ASP A 617 -4.39 22.97 -26.98
C ASP A 617 -5.45 23.47 -27.96
N SER A 618 -6.49 24.14 -27.45
CA SER A 618 -7.62 24.56 -28.29
C SER A 618 -7.27 25.71 -29.24
N LEU A 619 -6.15 26.39 -28.97
CA LEU A 619 -5.63 27.51 -29.74
C LEU A 619 -4.59 27.09 -30.78
N ASN A 620 -4.30 25.79 -30.93
CA ASN A 620 -3.21 25.26 -31.77
C ASN A 620 -1.85 25.95 -31.48
N ALA A 621 -1.61 26.26 -30.22
CA ALA A 621 -0.43 26.97 -29.78
C ALA A 621 0.85 26.15 -30.01
N GLN A 622 0.81 24.82 -29.93
CA GLN A 622 1.98 23.98 -30.25
C GLN A 622 2.39 24.12 -31.71
N ALA A 623 1.43 24.05 -32.65
CA ALA A 623 1.70 24.22 -34.08
C ALA A 623 2.26 25.61 -34.39
N TYR A 624 1.71 26.64 -33.73
CA TYR A 624 2.19 28.01 -33.87
C TYR A 624 3.63 28.20 -33.35
N VAL A 625 3.99 27.63 -32.20
CA VAL A 625 5.37 27.73 -31.69
C VAL A 625 6.32 26.85 -32.52
N ALA A 626 5.85 25.72 -33.05
CA ALA A 626 6.62 24.88 -33.95
C ALA A 626 7.02 25.62 -35.24
N SER A 627 6.09 26.36 -35.86
CA SER A 627 6.40 27.12 -37.08
C SER A 627 7.41 28.23 -36.82
N ILE A 628 7.30 28.98 -35.72
CA ILE A 628 8.28 30.01 -35.35
C ILE A 628 9.67 29.39 -35.14
N ALA A 629 9.76 28.26 -34.45
CA ALA A 629 11.04 27.59 -34.21
C ALA A 629 11.65 27.04 -35.52
N HIS A 630 10.81 26.55 -36.45
CA HIS A 630 11.25 26.15 -37.78
C HIS A 630 11.86 27.33 -38.55
N ASP A 631 11.16 28.46 -38.58
CA ASP A 631 11.59 29.65 -39.35
C ASP A 631 12.82 30.33 -38.75
N SER A 632 12.91 30.38 -37.42
CA SER A 632 14.01 31.02 -36.70
C SER A 632 15.27 30.14 -36.56
N GLY A 633 15.11 28.82 -36.62
CA GLY A 633 16.20 27.87 -36.34
C GLY A 633 16.69 27.92 -34.88
N THR A 634 15.96 28.58 -33.99
CA THR A 634 16.29 28.72 -32.56
C THR A 634 15.25 28.04 -31.67
N VAL A 635 15.66 27.70 -30.44
CA VAL A 635 14.72 27.18 -29.44
C VAL A 635 13.78 28.29 -29.02
N GLU A 636 12.48 28.07 -29.15
CA GLU A 636 11.45 29.03 -28.79
C GLU A 636 10.72 28.61 -27.52
N PHE A 637 10.44 29.58 -26.64
CA PHE A 637 9.68 29.37 -25.42
C PHE A 637 8.48 30.30 -25.39
N ARG A 638 7.30 29.77 -25.09
CA ARG A 638 6.07 30.57 -24.92
C ARG A 638 5.27 30.10 -23.73
N GLU A 639 4.74 31.05 -22.99
CA GLU A 639 3.66 30.81 -22.04
C GLU A 639 2.36 31.23 -22.70
N VAL A 640 1.45 30.27 -22.91
CA VAL A 640 0.16 30.52 -23.58
C VAL A 640 -0.96 30.30 -22.61
N ARG A 641 -1.92 31.23 -22.59
CA ARG A 641 -3.11 31.13 -21.78
C ARG A 641 -4.26 30.56 -22.62
N ASP A 642 -4.64 29.31 -22.34
CA ASP A 642 -5.80 28.65 -22.92
C ASP A 642 -6.94 28.63 -21.87
N GLY A 643 -7.84 29.60 -21.96
CA GLY A 643 -8.89 29.85 -20.98
C GLY A 643 -8.34 30.21 -19.60
N ILE A 644 -8.63 29.37 -18.59
CA ILE A 644 -8.08 29.52 -17.24
C ILE A 644 -6.67 28.94 -17.11
N ARG A 645 -6.24 28.06 -18.02
CA ARG A 645 -4.99 27.30 -17.93
C ARG A 645 -3.84 28.08 -18.56
N ARG A 646 -2.66 28.00 -17.95
CA ARG A 646 -1.41 28.44 -18.57
C ARG A 646 -0.57 27.24 -18.97
N ILE A 647 -0.23 27.14 -20.25
CA ILE A 647 0.57 26.08 -20.83
C ILE A 647 1.95 26.65 -21.13
N LEU A 648 3.00 26.00 -20.63
CA LEU A 648 4.38 26.30 -20.98
C LEU A 648 4.77 25.47 -22.19
N LEU A 649 5.25 26.13 -23.24
CA LEU A 649 5.62 25.54 -24.52
C LEU A 649 7.10 25.78 -24.77
N ALA A 650 7.79 24.75 -25.23
CA ALA A 650 9.09 24.86 -25.86
C ALA A 650 9.05 24.20 -27.23
N ALA A 651 9.72 24.79 -28.22
CA ALA A 651 9.92 24.18 -29.52
C ALA A 651 11.41 24.16 -29.85
N VAL A 652 11.91 22.97 -30.21
CA VAL A 652 13.31 22.69 -30.49
C VAL A 652 13.42 22.32 -31.97
N PRO A 653 14.04 23.16 -32.81
CA PRO A 653 14.26 22.82 -34.21
C PRO A 653 15.41 21.81 -34.35
N GLU A 654 15.22 20.85 -35.25
CA GLU A 654 16.23 19.87 -35.65
C GLU A 654 16.89 20.27 -36.98
N ALA A 655 18.09 19.75 -37.22
CA ALA A 655 18.86 20.06 -38.42
C ALA A 655 18.24 19.53 -39.73
N ASP A 656 17.28 18.61 -39.66
CA ASP A 656 16.51 18.12 -40.83
C ASP A 656 15.28 18.99 -41.15
N GLY A 657 15.09 20.09 -40.40
CA GLY A 657 13.94 20.99 -40.49
C GLY A 657 12.72 20.52 -39.70
N SER A 658 12.75 19.31 -39.10
CA SER A 658 11.70 18.90 -38.17
C SER A 658 11.77 19.70 -36.87
N VAL A 659 10.67 19.81 -36.14
CA VAL A 659 10.60 20.52 -34.87
C VAL A 659 10.00 19.61 -33.82
N THR A 660 10.61 19.57 -32.65
CA THR A 660 10.07 18.89 -31.48
C THR A 660 9.50 19.90 -30.51
N THR A 661 8.19 19.83 -30.24
CA THR A 661 7.52 20.66 -29.24
C THR A 661 7.27 19.90 -27.95
N VAL A 662 7.42 20.60 -26.83
CA VAL A 662 7.13 20.12 -25.49
C VAL A 662 6.08 21.06 -24.88
N ALA A 663 4.90 20.53 -24.54
CA ALA A 663 3.90 21.29 -23.79
C ALA A 663 3.76 20.75 -22.37
N LEU A 664 3.91 21.65 -21.41
CA LEU A 664 3.64 21.42 -20.00
C LEU A 664 2.33 22.12 -19.60
N PRO A 665 1.29 21.36 -19.24
CA PRO A 665 0.13 21.93 -18.57
C PRO A 665 0.50 22.36 -17.13
N PRO A 666 -0.33 23.21 -16.49
CA PRO A 666 -0.10 23.59 -15.10
C PRO A 666 -0.29 22.38 -14.18
N ARG A 667 0.47 22.33 -13.08
CA ARG A 667 0.30 21.28 -12.07
C ARG A 667 -1.05 21.40 -11.39
N THR A 668 -1.80 20.31 -11.40
CA THR A 668 -3.09 20.20 -10.69
C THR A 668 -3.19 18.84 -10.05
N SER A 669 -3.95 18.72 -8.97
CA SER A 669 -4.22 17.43 -8.32
C SER A 669 -5.08 16.47 -9.15
N LEU A 670 -5.75 16.99 -10.19
CA LEU A 670 -6.51 16.23 -11.17
C LEU A 670 -5.60 15.54 -12.20
N LEU A 671 -4.37 16.01 -12.34
CA LEU A 671 -3.35 15.33 -13.11
C LEU A 671 -2.53 14.43 -12.19
N PRO A 672 -2.16 13.22 -12.63
CA PRO A 672 -1.37 12.34 -11.79
C PRO A 672 -0.03 13.00 -11.43
N ALA A 673 0.40 12.87 -10.18
CA ALA A 673 1.66 13.43 -9.70
C ALA A 673 2.89 12.75 -10.34
N ASP A 674 2.69 11.54 -10.86
CA ASP A 674 3.68 10.82 -11.65
C ASP A 674 3.28 10.90 -13.14
N PRO A 675 4.14 11.44 -14.01
CA PRO A 675 3.85 11.57 -15.44
C PRO A 675 3.65 10.22 -16.15
N PHE A 676 3.95 9.11 -15.47
CA PHE A 676 3.79 7.75 -15.96
C PHE A 676 2.84 6.91 -15.09
N SER A 677 2.01 7.51 -14.25
CA SER A 677 0.90 6.76 -13.63
C SER A 677 -0.34 6.87 -14.51
N THR A 678 -0.79 5.74 -15.04
CA THR A 678 -2.10 5.60 -15.69
C THR A 678 -3.22 5.45 -14.68
#